data_AF-A0A0T0MHV2-F1
#
_entry.id   AF-A0A0T0MHV2-F1
#
_cell.length_a   1.000
_cell.length_b   1.000
_cell.length_c   1.000
_cell.angle_alpha   90.00
_cell.angle_beta   90.00
_cell.angle_gamma   90.00
#
_symmetry.space_group_name_H-M   'P 1'
#
loop_
_entity.id
_entity.type
_entity.pdbx_description
1 polymer ?
#
loop_
_entity_poly.entity_id
_entity_poly.type
_entity_poly.pdbx_seq_one_letter_code
_entity_poly.pdbx_strand_id
1 'polypeptide(L)'
;MGFRALLIGNSKYAHRDGGMTELRGPHHDVQHLERALTHPDFGLFKAADVDVRENLTADELSDALSQAADSSRPDDVLLIYYSGHGERLGATQQLGLLGVDVPFDRRHNRALHTALLREWLDGARARSTILVLDCCYSGQFRADELVDDDLLSTFGRGTVVLSSGGNQVVRDQDEPDGPSAFTKALAAVLVDETLEGTNGVLTAEDVYAALDRFEPRLQPRPHRNLAAEGRIGLAMRPRPRREATPMRVRGWPEQLRVIEVGITFTDALVVATWDSDGNGRISNDERDVTALDPTRLAAIRRLCQLADAVMRAKGYGDPPWQRRARRALETAGANLFEAALPPGIKRLLSDVEDDDVVVQLNLTFRPPWAALSEYPWEFIHVPADQGVDPSGLAQRKLVVTRAGRAADQPSRASDIADVAVVSSVARPYARMAVRVGAELMAMPSVRTLTTPDDQPASWAVLMDAIDQKPEYLVICAPLLRSSRDGIPFARVGFADGLETDWRSAESLADELRHDRELRGVVLASVAAEAGLDAIRAAPIAASALNTALGVPVVFICHTPGLEGYVDDRDPEEPKTFVGLLLAALSSGHDLVRSVWFARDRVLRYIPAELQPTFGVPGFYYGAEPPPRLARADERPRVRLGNKSAPGKGGAP
;
A
#
# COMPACT_ATOMS: atom_id res chain seq x y z
N MET A 1 -10.36 5.59 -3.18
CA MET A 1 -11.77 5.32 -3.55
C MET A 1 -12.68 6.18 -2.69
N GLY A 2 -13.69 6.85 -3.26
CA GLY A 2 -14.67 7.63 -2.51
C GLY A 2 -16.03 6.92 -2.47
N PHE A 3 -16.66 6.78 -1.31
CA PHE A 3 -18.02 6.23 -1.19
C PHE A 3 -19.00 7.38 -1.03
N ARG A 4 -19.91 7.54 -2.00
CA ARG A 4 -20.91 8.62 -1.99
C ARG A 4 -22.31 8.03 -2.09
N ALA A 5 -23.22 8.52 -1.26
CA ALA A 5 -24.61 8.07 -1.27
C ALA A 5 -25.59 9.24 -1.43
N LEU A 6 -26.64 9.02 -2.20
CA LEU A 6 -27.84 9.86 -2.23
C LEU A 6 -29.02 9.01 -1.76
N LEU A 7 -29.61 9.36 -0.61
CA LEU A 7 -30.76 8.68 -0.03
C LEU A 7 -31.99 9.57 -0.14
N ILE A 8 -33.01 9.12 -0.88
CA ILE A 8 -34.23 9.88 -1.14
C ILE A 8 -35.43 9.18 -0.48
N GLY A 9 -36.17 9.90 0.35
CA GLY A 9 -37.41 9.43 0.99
C GLY A 9 -38.60 10.33 0.69
N ASN A 10 -39.52 9.89 -0.15
CA ASN A 10 -40.74 10.64 -0.49
C ASN A 10 -41.97 10.10 0.26
N SER A 11 -42.48 10.89 1.21
CA SER A 11 -43.56 10.51 2.11
C SER A 11 -44.85 11.32 1.93
N LYS A 12 -44.71 12.64 1.76
CA LYS A 12 -45.79 13.64 1.88
C LYS A 12 -46.32 14.07 0.52
N TYR A 13 -47.07 13.19 -0.14
CA TYR A 13 -47.65 13.46 -1.45
C TYR A 13 -48.81 14.48 -1.37
N ALA A 14 -48.74 15.53 -2.19
CA ALA A 14 -49.70 16.63 -2.20
C ALA A 14 -51.07 16.21 -2.76
N HIS A 15 -51.09 15.25 -3.68
CA HIS A 15 -52.29 14.75 -4.35
C HIS A 15 -52.62 13.35 -3.85
N ARG A 16 -53.64 13.24 -2.98
CA ARG A 16 -53.97 11.99 -2.26
C ARG A 16 -54.98 11.09 -2.99
N ASP A 17 -55.43 11.51 -4.17
CA ASP A 17 -56.41 10.78 -4.98
C ASP A 17 -55.77 9.56 -5.68
N GLY A 18 -56.59 8.56 -6.04
CA GLY A 18 -56.17 7.46 -6.92
C GLY A 18 -55.20 6.44 -6.32
N GLY A 19 -54.95 6.45 -5.01
CA GLY A 19 -54.03 5.51 -4.34
C GLY A 19 -52.68 6.10 -3.96
N MET A 20 -52.46 7.39 -4.20
CA MET A 20 -51.24 8.10 -3.84
C MET A 20 -51.31 8.65 -2.40
N THR A 21 -51.54 7.75 -1.46
CA THR A 21 -51.60 8.08 -0.02
C THR A 21 -50.23 8.43 0.54
N GLU A 22 -50.19 9.18 1.63
CA GLU A 22 -48.95 9.44 2.36
C GLU A 22 -48.30 8.14 2.83
N LEU A 23 -46.98 8.07 2.72
CA LEU A 23 -46.16 6.95 3.15
C LEU A 23 -45.42 7.32 4.43
N ARG A 24 -45.51 6.48 5.45
CA ARG A 24 -44.82 6.72 6.74
C ARG A 24 -43.38 6.19 6.73
N GLY A 25 -43.13 5.10 6.02
CA GLY A 25 -41.83 4.42 5.95
C GLY A 25 -40.66 5.26 5.41
N PRO A 26 -40.79 6.02 4.31
CA PRO A 26 -39.62 6.60 3.61
C PRO A 26 -38.74 7.51 4.46
N HIS A 27 -39.31 8.28 5.40
CA HIS A 27 -38.54 9.07 6.37
C HIS A 27 -37.69 8.19 7.30
N HIS A 28 -38.26 7.09 7.79
CA HIS A 28 -37.54 6.14 8.65
C HIS A 28 -36.53 5.30 7.87
N ASP A 29 -36.83 5.01 6.60
CA ASP A 29 -35.97 4.24 5.72
C ASP A 29 -34.62 4.92 5.51
N VAL A 30 -34.64 6.18 5.08
CA VAL A 30 -33.39 6.92 4.82
C VAL A 30 -32.56 7.10 6.09
N GLN A 31 -33.19 7.29 7.25
CA GLN A 31 -32.49 7.37 8.54
C GLN A 31 -31.86 6.03 8.96
N HIS A 32 -32.55 4.91 8.76
CA HIS A 32 -32.00 3.59 9.09
C HIS A 32 -30.85 3.23 8.18
N LEU A 33 -30.99 3.50 6.88
CA LEU A 33 -29.95 3.19 5.92
C LEU A 33 -28.73 4.11 6.10
N GLU A 34 -28.92 5.40 6.35
CA GLU A 34 -27.82 6.33 6.67
C GLU A 34 -26.98 5.81 7.84
N ARG A 35 -27.62 5.39 8.94
CA ARG A 35 -26.94 4.84 10.11
C ARG A 35 -26.17 3.56 9.80
N ALA A 36 -26.70 2.69 8.95
CA ALA A 36 -26.02 1.46 8.55
C ALA A 36 -24.82 1.75 7.65
N LEU A 37 -24.98 2.60 6.64
CA LEU A 37 -23.92 2.98 5.70
C LEU A 37 -22.77 3.72 6.38
N THR A 38 -23.06 4.46 7.46
CA THR A 38 -22.09 5.26 8.24
C THR A 38 -21.72 4.63 9.58
N HIS A 39 -22.06 3.36 9.80
CA HIS A 39 -21.78 2.67 11.06
C HIS A 39 -20.27 2.68 11.37
N PRO A 40 -19.84 2.96 12.61
CA PRO A 40 -18.40 3.09 12.93
C PRO A 40 -17.57 1.85 12.60
N ASP A 41 -18.14 0.66 12.78
CA ASP A 41 -17.43 -0.62 12.58
C ASP A 41 -17.69 -1.28 11.22
N PHE A 42 -18.85 -0.99 10.59
CA PHE A 42 -19.34 -1.71 9.42
C PHE A 42 -19.64 -0.78 8.22
N GLY A 43 -19.66 0.53 8.41
CA GLY A 43 -19.97 1.50 7.37
C GLY A 43 -18.79 1.72 6.43
N LEU A 44 -19.08 1.79 5.12
CA LEU A 44 -18.10 2.22 4.10
C LEU A 44 -18.18 3.71 3.80
N PHE A 45 -19.27 4.38 4.18
CA PHE A 45 -19.56 5.76 3.82
C PHE A 45 -19.20 6.67 4.98
N LYS A 46 -18.51 7.79 4.70
CA LYS A 46 -18.37 8.85 5.69
C LYS A 46 -19.68 9.61 5.76
N ALA A 47 -20.06 10.07 6.96
CA ALA A 47 -21.27 10.86 7.13
C ALA A 47 -21.33 12.11 6.23
N ALA A 48 -20.18 12.72 5.92
CA ALA A 48 -20.10 13.88 5.03
C ALA A 48 -20.36 13.55 3.54
N ASP A 49 -20.29 12.28 3.16
CA ASP A 49 -20.46 11.80 1.79
C ASP A 49 -21.83 11.12 1.55
N VAL A 50 -22.71 11.13 2.56
CA VAL A 50 -24.11 10.68 2.47
C VAL A 50 -25.03 11.90 2.43
N ASP A 51 -25.71 12.09 1.30
CA ASP A 51 -26.71 13.14 1.12
C ASP A 51 -28.11 12.57 1.32
N VAL A 52 -28.82 13.03 2.34
CA VAL A 52 -30.20 12.64 2.63
C VAL A 52 -31.16 13.73 2.16
N ARG A 53 -32.15 13.34 1.36
CA ARG A 53 -33.18 14.22 0.81
C ARG A 53 -34.56 13.62 1.05
N GLU A 54 -35.52 14.46 1.41
CA GLU A 54 -36.88 14.00 1.70
C GLU A 54 -37.92 14.85 0.98
N ASN A 55 -39.00 14.22 0.55
CA ASN A 55 -40.18 14.85 -0.03
C ASN A 55 -39.88 15.78 -1.23
N LEU A 56 -39.02 15.31 -2.14
CA LEU A 56 -38.65 16.04 -3.34
C LEU A 56 -39.82 16.11 -4.32
N THR A 57 -40.00 17.28 -4.93
CA THR A 57 -40.83 17.45 -6.14
C THR A 57 -40.21 16.72 -7.33
N ALA A 58 -40.96 16.57 -8.43
CA ALA A 58 -40.46 15.90 -9.63
C ALA A 58 -39.20 16.57 -10.19
N ASP A 59 -39.16 17.91 -10.19
CA ASP A 59 -38.01 18.68 -10.68
C ASP A 59 -36.82 18.56 -9.72
N GLU A 60 -37.03 18.69 -8.41
CA GLU A 60 -35.96 18.50 -7.41
C GLU A 60 -35.40 17.07 -7.40
N LEU A 61 -36.25 16.06 -7.61
CA LEU A 61 -35.85 14.67 -7.74
C LEU A 61 -34.93 14.48 -8.95
N SER A 62 -35.31 15.04 -10.10
CA SER A 62 -34.51 15.04 -11.33
C SER A 62 -33.15 15.71 -11.11
N ASP A 63 -33.15 16.91 -10.53
CA ASP A 63 -31.94 17.68 -10.27
C ASP A 63 -30.99 16.96 -9.31
N ALA A 64 -31.51 16.38 -8.22
CA ALA A 64 -30.70 15.66 -7.23
C ALA A 64 -30.01 14.43 -7.85
N LEU A 65 -30.74 13.66 -8.66
CA LEU A 65 -30.20 12.46 -9.32
C LEU A 65 -29.14 12.82 -10.37
N SER A 66 -29.41 13.82 -11.22
CA SER A 66 -28.43 14.29 -12.21
C SER A 66 -27.17 14.84 -11.53
N GLN A 67 -27.32 15.63 -10.47
CA GLN A 67 -26.19 16.18 -9.73
C GLN A 67 -25.35 15.11 -9.03
N ALA A 68 -25.98 14.06 -8.50
CA ALA A 68 -25.27 12.93 -7.90
C ALA A 68 -24.40 12.19 -8.95
N ALA A 69 -24.95 11.96 -10.15
CA ALA A 69 -24.20 11.38 -11.26
C ALA A 69 -23.03 12.29 -11.71
N ASP A 70 -23.29 13.58 -11.95
CA ASP A 70 -22.30 14.55 -12.47
C ASP A 70 -21.14 14.82 -11.50
N SER A 71 -21.43 14.79 -10.20
CA SER A 71 -20.42 15.08 -9.17
C SER A 71 -19.51 13.89 -8.86
N SER A 72 -19.79 12.70 -9.38
CA SER A 72 -18.97 11.50 -9.17
C SER A 72 -17.57 11.61 -9.83
N ARG A 73 -16.59 10.90 -9.26
CA ARG A 73 -15.21 10.82 -9.77
C ARG A 73 -14.88 9.42 -10.32
N PRO A 74 -13.88 9.28 -11.20
CA PRO A 74 -13.42 8.00 -11.77
C PRO A 74 -13.27 6.82 -10.79
N ASP A 75 -12.94 7.09 -9.54
CA ASP A 75 -12.67 6.07 -8.51
C ASP A 75 -13.76 6.01 -7.42
N ASP A 76 -14.91 6.65 -7.63
CA ASP A 76 -16.00 6.66 -6.65
C ASP A 76 -16.93 5.44 -6.80
N VAL A 77 -17.54 5.03 -5.69
CA VAL A 77 -18.77 4.22 -5.69
C VAL A 77 -19.93 5.14 -5.35
N LEU A 78 -20.90 5.19 -6.26
CA LEU A 78 -22.12 5.98 -6.10
C LEU A 78 -23.28 5.05 -5.71
N LEU A 79 -23.83 5.23 -4.51
CA LEU A 79 -25.07 4.57 -4.07
C LEU A 79 -26.24 5.54 -4.21
N ILE A 80 -27.28 5.14 -4.93
CA ILE A 80 -28.56 5.84 -5.00
C ILE A 80 -29.61 4.95 -4.35
N TYR A 81 -30.28 5.48 -3.33
CA TYR A 81 -31.40 4.83 -2.66
C TYR A 81 -32.66 5.68 -2.83
N TYR A 82 -33.76 5.07 -3.24
CA TYR A 82 -35.06 5.72 -3.33
C TYR A 82 -36.13 4.91 -2.59
N SER A 83 -36.84 5.56 -1.66
CA SER A 83 -38.05 5.06 -1.01
C SER A 83 -39.22 6.01 -1.29
N GLY A 84 -40.33 5.48 -1.82
CA GLY A 84 -41.49 6.28 -2.21
C GLY A 84 -42.44 5.55 -3.16
N HIS A 85 -43.40 6.28 -3.73
CA HIS A 85 -44.27 5.72 -4.78
C HIS A 85 -43.51 5.53 -6.10
N GLY A 86 -43.78 4.42 -6.77
CA GLY A 86 -43.29 4.12 -8.12
C GLY A 86 -44.44 3.63 -9.01
N GLU A 87 -44.31 3.85 -10.32
CA GLU A 87 -45.36 3.46 -11.26
C GLU A 87 -44.81 2.89 -12.57
N ARG A 88 -45.55 1.97 -13.21
CA ARG A 88 -45.30 1.56 -14.59
C ARG A 88 -45.92 2.53 -15.60
N LEU A 89 -45.08 3.07 -16.47
CA LEU A 89 -45.41 4.12 -17.42
C LEU A 89 -45.64 3.52 -18.82
N GLY A 90 -46.82 3.82 -19.40
CA GLY A 90 -47.10 3.64 -20.83
C GLY A 90 -47.18 2.18 -21.31
N ALA A 91 -47.11 2.00 -22.63
CA ALA A 91 -47.13 0.69 -23.28
C ALA A 91 -45.83 -0.11 -23.06
N THR A 92 -44.74 0.57 -22.73
CA THR A 92 -43.41 0.00 -22.47
C THR A 92 -43.24 -0.51 -21.04
N GLN A 93 -44.23 -0.28 -20.16
CA GLN A 93 -44.24 -0.78 -18.78
C GLN A 93 -42.99 -0.43 -17.94
N GLN A 94 -42.27 0.65 -18.31
CA GLN A 94 -41.06 1.10 -17.62
C GLN A 94 -41.38 1.72 -16.26
N LEU A 95 -40.47 1.58 -15.30
CA LEU A 95 -40.62 2.17 -13.98
C LEU A 95 -40.42 3.69 -14.02
N GLY A 96 -41.28 4.40 -13.31
CA GLY A 96 -41.21 5.82 -13.05
C GLY A 96 -41.16 6.10 -11.55
N LEU A 97 -40.24 6.95 -11.13
CA LEU A 97 -40.17 7.45 -9.75
C LEU A 97 -41.01 8.72 -9.62
N LEU A 98 -41.72 8.88 -8.49
CA LEU A 98 -42.70 9.95 -8.32
C LEU A 98 -42.23 10.99 -7.29
N GLY A 99 -42.11 12.24 -7.73
CA GLY A 99 -42.03 13.40 -6.86
C GLY A 99 -43.32 13.64 -6.09
N VAL A 100 -43.25 14.32 -4.94
CA VAL A 100 -44.40 14.52 -4.05
C VAL A 100 -45.51 15.41 -4.62
N ASP A 101 -45.21 16.19 -5.66
CA ASP A 101 -46.13 17.11 -6.34
C ASP A 101 -46.78 16.52 -7.60
N VAL A 102 -46.44 15.28 -7.97
CA VAL A 102 -47.02 14.62 -9.15
C VAL A 102 -48.49 14.31 -8.85
N PRO A 103 -49.46 14.71 -9.68
CA PRO A 103 -50.86 14.33 -9.50
C PRO A 103 -51.18 12.99 -10.19
N PHE A 104 -52.13 12.24 -9.63
CA PHE A 104 -52.47 10.90 -10.11
C PHE A 104 -52.92 10.89 -11.58
N ASP A 105 -53.64 11.88 -12.08
CA ASP A 105 -54.09 11.93 -13.48
C ASP A 105 -52.96 12.24 -14.50
N ARG A 106 -51.79 12.72 -14.04
CA ARG A 106 -50.66 13.12 -14.91
C ARG A 106 -49.35 12.38 -14.63
N ARG A 107 -49.39 11.38 -13.76
CA ARG A 107 -48.25 10.54 -13.36
C ARG A 107 -47.44 9.98 -14.54
N HIS A 108 -48.09 9.61 -15.65
CA HIS A 108 -47.38 9.16 -16.86
C HIS A 108 -46.39 10.20 -17.43
N ASN A 109 -46.75 11.48 -17.36
CA ASN A 109 -46.00 12.58 -17.99
C ASN A 109 -45.05 13.28 -17.02
N ARG A 110 -45.25 13.14 -15.71
CA ARG A 110 -44.47 13.85 -14.68
C ARG A 110 -43.61 12.94 -13.79
N ALA A 111 -43.76 11.62 -13.92
CA ALA A 111 -42.83 10.69 -13.30
C ALA A 111 -41.42 10.84 -13.91
N LEU A 112 -40.40 10.58 -13.10
CA LEU A 112 -39.03 10.45 -13.59
C LEU A 112 -38.81 9.03 -14.12
N HIS A 113 -38.63 8.90 -15.43
CA HIS A 113 -38.50 7.60 -16.08
C HIS A 113 -37.14 6.99 -15.75
N THR A 114 -37.10 5.70 -15.39
CA THR A 114 -35.83 5.02 -15.11
C THR A 114 -34.89 4.95 -16.31
N ALA A 115 -35.40 5.09 -17.53
CA ALA A 115 -34.58 5.23 -18.73
C ALA A 115 -33.70 6.49 -18.71
N LEU A 116 -34.22 7.61 -18.19
CA LEU A 116 -33.46 8.85 -18.02
C LEU A 116 -32.45 8.72 -16.88
N LEU A 117 -32.85 8.08 -15.76
CA LEU A 117 -31.93 7.77 -14.68
C LEU A 117 -30.76 6.90 -15.17
N ARG A 118 -31.03 5.89 -16.00
CA ARG A 118 -30.00 5.08 -16.64
C ARG A 118 -29.02 5.93 -17.43
N GLU A 119 -29.51 6.84 -18.27
CA GLU A 119 -28.63 7.70 -19.09
C GLU A 119 -27.63 8.47 -18.22
N TRP A 120 -28.09 9.01 -17.09
CA TRP A 120 -27.21 9.69 -16.14
C TRP A 120 -26.24 8.74 -15.43
N LEU A 121 -26.70 7.56 -15.04
CA LEU A 121 -25.83 6.58 -14.36
C LEU A 121 -24.78 5.97 -15.30
N ASP A 122 -25.14 5.69 -16.55
CA ASP A 122 -24.21 5.24 -17.60
C ASP A 122 -23.20 6.35 -17.97
N GLY A 123 -23.58 7.63 -17.81
CA GLY A 123 -22.71 8.80 -18.00
C GLY A 123 -21.92 9.23 -16.76
N ALA A 124 -22.19 8.64 -15.59
CA ALA A 124 -21.50 8.96 -14.36
C ALA A 124 -20.02 8.57 -14.46
N ARG A 125 -19.14 9.36 -13.85
CA ARG A 125 -17.71 9.03 -13.79
C ARG A 125 -17.38 8.01 -12.73
N ALA A 126 -18.31 7.69 -11.82
CA ALA A 126 -18.13 6.66 -10.80
C ALA A 126 -17.61 5.34 -11.40
N ARG A 127 -16.69 4.69 -10.69
CA ARG A 127 -16.21 3.35 -11.04
C ARG A 127 -17.33 2.33 -11.01
N SER A 128 -18.26 2.49 -10.07
CA SER A 128 -19.40 1.60 -9.89
C SER A 128 -20.58 2.36 -9.29
N THR A 129 -21.79 1.92 -9.64
CA THR A 129 -23.04 2.50 -9.18
C THR A 129 -23.91 1.43 -8.53
N ILE A 130 -24.54 1.76 -7.42
CA ILE A 130 -25.47 0.87 -6.72
C ILE A 130 -26.81 1.58 -6.67
N LEU A 131 -27.84 0.99 -7.26
CA LEU A 131 -29.19 1.51 -7.26
C LEU A 131 -30.09 0.63 -6.38
N VAL A 132 -30.66 1.19 -5.32
CA VAL A 132 -31.57 0.50 -4.41
C VAL A 132 -32.94 1.17 -4.47
N LEU A 133 -33.97 0.41 -4.83
CA LEU A 133 -35.32 0.89 -5.09
C LEU A 133 -36.33 0.22 -4.15
N ASP A 134 -36.74 0.95 -3.12
CA ASP A 134 -37.78 0.56 -2.16
C ASP A 134 -39.10 1.28 -2.50
N CYS A 135 -39.69 0.93 -3.63
CA CYS A 135 -40.93 1.56 -4.10
C CYS A 135 -42.04 0.55 -4.38
N CYS A 136 -43.25 0.83 -3.90
CA CYS A 136 -44.43 0.02 -4.18
C CYS A 136 -44.89 0.21 -5.63
N TYR A 137 -45.00 -0.87 -6.40
CA TYR A 137 -45.63 -0.89 -7.72
C TYR A 137 -47.15 -0.87 -7.52
N SER A 138 -47.78 0.31 -7.55
CA SER A 138 -49.22 0.39 -7.34
C SER A 138 -50.01 -0.15 -8.54
N GLY A 139 -50.59 -1.35 -8.41
CA GLY A 139 -51.87 -1.70 -9.03
C GLY A 139 -51.87 -2.75 -10.15
N GLN A 140 -52.45 -3.92 -9.84
CA GLN A 140 -52.84 -5.02 -10.75
C GLN A 140 -51.68 -5.79 -11.38
N PHE A 141 -51.43 -7.00 -10.86
CA PHE A 141 -50.98 -8.24 -11.53
C PHE A 141 -50.31 -9.16 -10.48
N ARG A 142 -50.33 -10.46 -10.78
CA ARG A 142 -49.94 -11.54 -9.87
C ARG A 142 -48.42 -11.54 -9.71
N ALA A 143 -47.94 -11.91 -8.53
CA ALA A 143 -46.52 -12.12 -8.22
C ALA A 143 -45.85 -13.25 -9.04
N ASP A 144 -46.49 -13.73 -10.10
CA ASP A 144 -45.97 -14.75 -11.02
C ASP A 144 -45.63 -14.13 -12.41
N GLU A 145 -45.96 -12.85 -12.64
CA GLU A 145 -45.58 -12.03 -13.81
C GLU A 145 -44.53 -10.97 -13.40
N LEU A 146 -43.62 -11.38 -12.51
CA LEU A 146 -42.62 -10.52 -11.88
C LEU A 146 -41.63 -9.99 -12.91
N VAL A 147 -41.63 -8.66 -13.05
CA VAL A 147 -40.54 -7.80 -13.53
C VAL A 147 -39.89 -8.28 -14.83
N ASP A 148 -40.31 -7.68 -15.94
CA ASP A 148 -39.66 -7.83 -17.25
C ASP A 148 -38.14 -7.89 -17.09
N ASP A 149 -37.54 -8.95 -17.64
CA ASP A 149 -36.11 -9.07 -17.91
C ASP A 149 -35.54 -7.76 -18.50
N ASP A 150 -36.38 -6.96 -19.15
CA ASP A 150 -36.11 -5.66 -19.76
C ASP A 150 -35.71 -4.56 -18.75
N LEU A 151 -36.37 -4.38 -17.59
CA LEU A 151 -36.00 -3.33 -16.62
C LEU A 151 -34.69 -3.65 -15.88
N LEU A 152 -34.48 -4.94 -15.62
CA LEU A 152 -33.30 -5.46 -14.96
C LEU A 152 -32.11 -5.45 -15.93
N SER A 153 -32.27 -5.93 -17.16
CA SER A 153 -31.23 -5.88 -18.23
C SER A 153 -30.96 -4.47 -18.77
N THR A 154 -31.79 -3.49 -18.43
CA THR A 154 -31.62 -2.10 -18.85
C THR A 154 -30.42 -1.43 -18.19
N PHE A 155 -30.03 -1.66 -16.94
CA PHE A 155 -28.87 -0.92 -16.40
C PHE A 155 -27.52 -1.51 -16.84
N GLY A 156 -26.61 -0.64 -17.31
CA GLY A 156 -25.32 -1.01 -17.91
C GLY A 156 -24.24 -1.46 -16.91
N ARG A 157 -23.00 -1.52 -17.40
CA ARG A 157 -21.83 -2.01 -16.64
C ARG A 157 -21.74 -1.33 -15.27
N GLY A 158 -21.50 -2.11 -14.22
CA GLY A 158 -21.21 -1.58 -12.88
C GLY A 158 -22.43 -1.14 -12.08
N THR A 159 -23.66 -1.42 -12.53
CA THR A 159 -24.89 -1.13 -11.77
C THR A 159 -25.42 -2.37 -11.05
N VAL A 160 -25.64 -2.27 -9.75
CA VAL A 160 -26.41 -3.26 -8.97
C VAL A 160 -27.77 -2.71 -8.64
N VAL A 161 -28.85 -3.39 -9.06
CA VAL A 161 -30.22 -3.02 -8.67
C VAL A 161 -30.70 -3.93 -7.55
N LEU A 162 -31.16 -3.38 -6.43
CA LEU A 162 -31.89 -4.12 -5.38
C LEU A 162 -33.30 -3.54 -5.25
N SER A 163 -34.36 -4.35 -5.41
CA SER A 163 -35.74 -3.86 -5.31
C SER A 163 -36.71 -4.83 -4.65
N SER A 164 -37.68 -4.29 -3.92
CA SER A 164 -38.87 -5.00 -3.41
C SER A 164 -40.11 -4.64 -4.23
N GLY A 165 -40.66 -5.58 -5.03
CA GLY A 165 -41.89 -5.36 -5.82
C GLY A 165 -43.10 -6.20 -5.41
N GLY A 166 -44.12 -5.61 -4.77
CA GLY A 166 -45.28 -6.36 -4.25
C GLY A 166 -46.58 -5.56 -4.21
N ASN A 167 -47.67 -6.18 -4.64
CA ASN A 167 -48.97 -5.56 -4.91
C ASN A 167 -49.92 -5.57 -3.70
N GLN A 168 -49.39 -5.42 -2.49
CA GLN A 168 -50.22 -5.33 -1.30
C GLN A 168 -49.96 -4.01 -0.59
N VAL A 169 -51.04 -3.28 -0.37
CA VAL A 169 -51.14 -2.35 0.75
C VAL A 169 -50.75 -3.18 1.97
N VAL A 170 -49.53 -2.99 2.49
CA VAL A 170 -49.08 -3.66 3.71
C VAL A 170 -50.03 -3.19 4.80
N ARG A 171 -51.02 -4.04 5.08
CA ARG A 171 -52.00 -3.79 6.14
C ARG A 171 -51.43 -4.10 7.52
N ASP A 172 -50.19 -4.59 7.59
CA ASP A 172 -49.49 -4.91 8.81
C ASP A 172 -48.12 -4.19 8.84
N GLN A 173 -48.17 -2.88 9.11
CA GLN A 173 -47.09 -2.27 9.89
C GLN A 173 -47.26 -2.75 11.33
N ASP A 174 -46.42 -3.67 11.80
CA ASP A 174 -46.39 -4.05 13.23
C ASP A 174 -46.04 -2.83 14.12
N GLU A 175 -45.39 -1.81 13.54
CA GLU A 175 -45.11 -0.52 14.17
C GLU A 175 -45.53 0.64 13.24
N PRO A 176 -46.52 1.46 13.63
CA PRO A 176 -47.08 2.53 12.79
C PRO A 176 -46.10 3.63 12.31
N ASP A 177 -44.86 3.64 12.82
CA ASP A 177 -43.81 4.66 12.64
C ASP A 177 -42.41 4.02 12.44
N GLY A 178 -42.33 2.89 11.72
CA GLY A 178 -41.08 2.16 11.44
C GLY A 178 -40.64 2.19 9.96
N PRO A 179 -39.38 1.79 9.66
CA PRO A 179 -38.92 1.60 8.28
C PRO A 179 -39.65 0.43 7.59
N SER A 180 -39.58 0.38 6.26
CA SER A 180 -40.06 -0.73 5.44
C SER A 180 -39.38 -2.05 5.85
N ALA A 181 -40.06 -3.18 5.61
CA ALA A 181 -39.50 -4.49 5.91
C ALA A 181 -38.20 -4.75 5.12
N PHE A 182 -38.13 -4.28 3.87
CA PHE A 182 -36.94 -4.40 3.03
C PHE A 182 -35.78 -3.56 3.59
N THR A 183 -36.03 -2.30 3.92
CA THR A 183 -34.98 -1.40 4.42
C THR A 183 -34.51 -1.79 5.82
N LYS A 184 -35.43 -2.26 6.67
CA LYS A 184 -35.07 -2.85 7.98
C LYS A 184 -34.13 -4.05 7.81
N ALA A 185 -34.44 -4.95 6.87
CA ALA A 185 -33.61 -6.11 6.59
C ALA A 185 -32.26 -5.72 5.96
N LEU A 186 -32.24 -4.80 5.01
CA LEU A 186 -31.02 -4.28 4.39
C LEU A 186 -30.10 -3.65 5.42
N ALA A 187 -30.62 -2.73 6.24
CA ALA A 187 -29.85 -2.10 7.31
C ALA A 187 -29.30 -3.15 8.28
N ALA A 188 -30.11 -4.14 8.68
CA ALA A 188 -29.67 -5.22 9.55
C ALA A 188 -28.54 -6.06 8.93
N VAL A 189 -28.68 -6.46 7.67
CA VAL A 189 -27.64 -7.22 6.93
C VAL A 189 -26.34 -6.44 6.83
N LEU A 190 -26.40 -5.13 6.54
CA LEU A 190 -25.19 -4.30 6.41
C LEU A 190 -24.38 -4.25 7.71
N VAL A 191 -25.05 -4.25 8.88
CA VAL A 191 -24.41 -4.21 10.20
C VAL A 191 -24.33 -5.58 10.91
N ASP A 192 -24.72 -6.66 10.24
CA ASP A 192 -24.71 -8.01 10.83
C ASP A 192 -23.26 -8.51 10.99
N GLU A 193 -22.82 -8.59 12.25
CA GLU A 193 -21.48 -9.05 12.64
C GLU A 193 -21.25 -10.53 12.34
N THR A 194 -22.30 -11.33 12.15
CA THR A 194 -22.20 -12.77 11.91
C THR A 194 -21.95 -13.11 10.44
N LEU A 195 -22.20 -12.18 9.53
CA LEU A 195 -21.96 -12.37 8.10
C LEU A 195 -20.47 -12.19 7.80
N GLU A 196 -19.82 -13.26 7.35
CA GLU A 196 -18.46 -13.20 6.85
C GLU A 196 -18.42 -12.47 5.49
N GLY A 197 -17.47 -11.56 5.33
CA GLY A 197 -17.24 -10.84 4.08
C GLY A 197 -16.03 -11.35 3.32
N THR A 198 -16.08 -11.23 2.00
CA THR A 198 -14.92 -11.52 1.15
C THR A 198 -13.93 -10.37 1.24
N ASN A 199 -12.66 -10.64 1.55
CA ASN A 199 -11.60 -9.63 1.63
C ASN A 199 -11.91 -8.45 2.59
N GLY A 200 -12.66 -8.68 3.68
CA GLY A 200 -12.97 -7.65 4.67
C GLY A 200 -14.10 -6.69 4.27
N VAL A 201 -14.85 -6.99 3.21
CA VAL A 201 -16.08 -6.28 2.84
C VAL A 201 -17.20 -7.28 2.57
N LEU A 202 -18.44 -6.90 2.85
CA LEU A 202 -19.58 -7.54 2.19
C LEU A 202 -19.73 -6.93 0.80
N THR A 203 -19.76 -7.78 -0.22
CA THR A 203 -20.09 -7.32 -1.56
C THR A 203 -21.60 -7.20 -1.74
N ALA A 204 -22.02 -6.58 -2.84
CA ALA A 204 -23.43 -6.56 -3.22
C ALA A 204 -24.02 -7.96 -3.43
N GLU A 205 -23.21 -8.93 -3.89
CA GLU A 205 -23.61 -10.34 -3.94
C GLU A 205 -23.88 -10.92 -2.56
N ASP A 206 -22.99 -10.66 -1.60
CA ASP A 206 -23.10 -11.17 -0.22
C ASP A 206 -24.35 -10.59 0.46
N VAL A 207 -24.56 -9.28 0.32
CA VAL A 207 -25.75 -8.58 0.85
C VAL A 207 -27.03 -9.16 0.26
N TYR A 208 -27.11 -9.37 -1.05
CA TYR A 208 -28.29 -9.99 -1.65
C TYR A 208 -28.50 -11.42 -1.15
N ALA A 209 -27.44 -12.24 -1.07
CA ALA A 209 -27.56 -13.61 -0.59
C ALA A 209 -28.00 -13.69 0.88
N ALA A 210 -27.62 -12.71 1.69
CA ALA A 210 -28.11 -12.56 3.06
C ALA A 210 -29.59 -12.13 3.08
N LEU A 211 -29.98 -11.15 2.26
CA LEU A 211 -31.37 -10.70 2.15
C LEU A 211 -32.33 -11.78 1.68
N ASP A 212 -31.91 -12.62 0.73
CA ASP A 212 -32.73 -13.73 0.22
C ASP A 212 -32.97 -14.84 1.27
N ARG A 213 -32.10 -14.89 2.30
CA ARG A 213 -32.19 -15.82 3.43
C ARG A 213 -32.68 -15.15 4.72
N PHE A 214 -33.05 -13.88 4.67
CA PHE A 214 -33.46 -13.12 5.83
C PHE A 214 -34.79 -13.66 6.39
N GLU A 215 -34.89 -13.80 7.71
CA GLU A 215 -36.11 -14.26 8.38
C GLU A 215 -36.64 -13.18 9.33
N PRO A 216 -37.95 -12.84 9.28
CA PRO A 216 -38.98 -13.44 8.43
C PRO A 216 -38.77 -13.13 6.95
N ARG A 217 -39.07 -14.10 6.08
CA ARG A 217 -38.90 -13.95 4.62
C ARG A 217 -39.54 -12.68 4.09
N LEU A 218 -38.74 -11.90 3.37
CA LEU A 218 -39.21 -10.71 2.66
C LEU A 218 -40.25 -11.12 1.61
N GLN A 219 -41.42 -10.51 1.70
CA GLN A 219 -42.48 -10.62 0.70
C GLN A 219 -42.82 -9.22 0.21
N PRO A 220 -42.59 -8.92 -1.06
CA PRO A 220 -41.98 -9.77 -2.11
C PRO A 220 -40.50 -10.09 -1.86
N ARG A 221 -39.97 -11.12 -2.53
CA ARG A 221 -38.53 -11.40 -2.51
C ARG A 221 -37.76 -10.26 -3.19
N PRO A 222 -36.55 -9.91 -2.70
CA PRO A 222 -35.71 -8.95 -3.37
C PRO A 222 -35.24 -9.49 -4.72
N HIS A 223 -35.12 -8.61 -5.71
CA HIS A 223 -34.57 -8.92 -7.04
C HIS A 223 -33.20 -8.26 -7.23
N ARG A 224 -32.35 -8.86 -8.09
CA ARG A 224 -31.05 -8.29 -8.48
C ARG A 224 -30.75 -8.36 -9.97
N ASN A 225 -30.00 -7.37 -10.48
CA ASN A 225 -29.15 -7.49 -11.67
C ASN A 225 -27.71 -7.13 -11.30
N LEU A 226 -26.75 -7.92 -11.77
CA LEU A 226 -25.32 -7.74 -11.55
C LEU A 226 -24.62 -7.69 -12.90
N ALA A 227 -24.59 -6.50 -13.52
CA ALA A 227 -23.81 -6.25 -14.73
C ALA A 227 -22.42 -5.65 -14.42
N ALA A 228 -21.90 -5.84 -13.19
CA ALA A 228 -20.66 -5.24 -12.75
C ALA A 228 -19.42 -6.07 -13.12
N GLU A 229 -18.39 -5.41 -13.68
CA GLU A 229 -17.04 -5.94 -13.71
C GLU A 229 -16.36 -5.59 -12.38
N GLY A 230 -16.15 -6.58 -11.52
CA GLY A 230 -15.50 -6.42 -10.21
C GLY A 230 -16.43 -6.64 -9.01
N ARG A 231 -15.86 -6.70 -7.81
CA ARG A 231 -16.59 -6.89 -6.53
C ARG A 231 -16.88 -5.51 -5.93
N ILE A 232 -18.16 -5.14 -5.80
CA ILE A 232 -18.57 -3.85 -5.23
C ILE A 232 -18.88 -4.03 -3.74
N GLY A 233 -18.10 -3.40 -2.85
CA GLY A 233 -18.32 -3.43 -1.41
C GLY A 233 -19.48 -2.53 -0.97
N LEU A 234 -20.30 -3.03 -0.04
CA LEU A 234 -21.44 -2.33 0.58
C LEU A 234 -21.30 -2.11 2.09
N ALA A 235 -20.57 -2.97 2.78
CA ALA A 235 -20.26 -2.82 4.20
C ALA A 235 -18.86 -3.36 4.50
N MET A 236 -18.18 -2.77 5.49
CA MET A 236 -16.96 -3.31 6.08
C MET A 236 -17.27 -4.59 6.84
N ARG A 237 -16.31 -5.51 6.86
CA ARG A 237 -16.32 -6.64 7.79
C ARG A 237 -15.05 -6.65 8.62
N PRO A 238 -15.15 -6.45 9.96
CA PRO A 238 -14.00 -6.58 10.84
C PRO A 238 -13.45 -7.99 10.66
N ARG A 239 -12.19 -8.08 10.24
CA ARG A 239 -11.59 -9.37 9.94
C ARG A 239 -11.24 -10.04 11.26
N PRO A 240 -11.68 -11.29 11.50
CA PRO A 240 -11.20 -12.03 12.66
C PRO A 240 -9.67 -12.15 12.55
N ARG A 241 -8.98 -11.57 13.54
CA ARG A 241 -7.52 -11.63 13.65
C ARG A 241 -7.16 -13.10 13.77
N ARG A 242 -6.38 -13.63 12.83
CA ARG A 242 -5.86 -15.00 12.96
C ARG A 242 -4.99 -15.02 14.21
N GLU A 243 -5.29 -15.92 15.16
CA GLU A 243 -4.32 -16.22 16.20
C GLU A 243 -3.03 -16.69 15.51
N ALA A 244 -1.97 -15.89 15.64
CA ALA A 244 -0.71 -16.17 14.98
C ALA A 244 -0.16 -17.47 15.56
N THR A 245 -0.24 -18.55 14.79
CA THR A 245 0.55 -19.75 15.11
C THR A 245 1.98 -19.42 14.72
N PRO A 246 2.93 -19.29 15.67
CA PRO A 246 4.26 -18.81 15.34
C PRO A 246 4.91 -19.76 14.33
N MET A 247 5.25 -19.23 13.16
CA MET A 247 5.95 -20.04 12.17
C MET A 247 7.33 -20.39 12.73
N ARG A 248 7.75 -21.65 12.67
CA ARG A 248 9.14 -22.00 13.01
C ARG A 248 10.02 -21.75 11.79
N VAL A 249 10.85 -20.72 11.86
CA VAL A 249 11.88 -20.46 10.86
C VAL A 249 13.05 -21.41 11.09
N ARG A 250 13.28 -22.34 10.16
CA ARG A 250 14.37 -23.32 10.27
C ARG A 250 15.72 -22.64 10.07
N GLY A 251 16.71 -23.02 10.87
CA GLY A 251 18.06 -22.49 10.77
C GLY A 251 18.20 -21.04 11.21
N TRP A 252 17.24 -20.53 11.99
CA TRP A 252 17.38 -19.23 12.67
C TRP A 252 18.56 -19.27 13.66
N PRO A 253 19.47 -18.29 13.66
CA PRO A 253 20.58 -18.25 14.61
C PRO A 253 20.10 -17.74 15.98
N GLU A 254 20.11 -18.61 16.99
CA GLU A 254 19.66 -18.26 18.35
C GLU A 254 20.59 -17.24 19.04
N GLN A 255 21.88 -17.21 18.69
CA GLN A 255 22.91 -16.40 19.37
C GLN A 255 23.42 -15.22 18.54
N LEU A 256 22.72 -14.83 17.47
CA LEU A 256 23.17 -13.78 16.56
C LEU A 256 23.34 -12.42 17.26
N ARG A 257 24.59 -11.98 17.39
CA ARG A 257 24.99 -10.68 17.94
C ARG A 257 25.09 -9.65 16.82
N VAL A 258 24.42 -8.51 16.99
CA VAL A 258 24.49 -7.36 16.07
C VAL A 258 25.41 -6.30 16.66
N ILE A 259 26.45 -5.91 15.92
CA ILE A 259 27.34 -4.79 16.23
C ILE A 259 26.87 -3.59 15.43
N GLU A 260 26.32 -2.58 16.10
CA GLU A 260 25.89 -1.34 15.47
C GLU A 260 27.05 -0.37 15.30
N VAL A 261 27.21 0.13 14.07
CA VAL A 261 28.28 1.05 13.67
C VAL A 261 27.67 2.28 13.01
N GLY A 262 27.65 3.40 13.71
CA GLY A 262 27.28 4.71 13.15
C GLY A 262 28.42 5.30 12.33
N ILE A 263 28.16 5.71 11.09
CA ILE A 263 29.14 6.37 10.21
C ILE A 263 28.55 7.66 9.67
N THR A 264 29.17 8.79 9.98
CA THR A 264 28.75 10.12 9.54
C THR A 264 29.78 10.74 8.60
N PHE A 265 29.36 11.06 7.37
CA PHE A 265 30.13 11.78 6.38
C PHE A 265 29.86 13.28 6.50
N THR A 266 30.89 14.08 6.78
CA THR A 266 30.87 15.54 6.87
C THR A 266 31.83 16.15 5.84
N ASP A 267 31.80 17.46 5.66
CA ASP A 267 32.68 18.18 4.72
C ASP A 267 34.19 17.90 4.91
N ALA A 268 34.64 17.74 6.16
CA ALA A 268 36.06 17.51 6.47
C ALA A 268 36.36 16.10 7.00
N LEU A 269 35.42 15.46 7.69
CA LEU A 269 35.65 14.21 8.43
C LEU A 269 34.62 13.12 8.08
N VAL A 270 35.08 11.87 8.11
CA VAL A 270 34.22 10.71 8.30
C VAL A 270 34.41 10.20 9.71
N VAL A 271 33.35 10.24 10.50
CA VAL A 271 33.36 9.83 11.90
C VAL A 271 32.61 8.53 12.04
N ALA A 272 33.22 7.54 12.68
CA ALA A 272 32.60 6.28 13.00
C ALA A 272 32.52 6.06 14.52
N THR A 273 31.41 5.49 14.97
CA THR A 273 31.15 5.17 16.38
C THR A 273 30.51 3.80 16.49
N TRP A 274 30.98 2.94 17.38
CA TRP A 274 30.42 1.59 17.56
C TRP A 274 30.64 1.07 18.98
N ASP A 275 29.82 0.11 19.39
CA ASP A 275 30.05 -0.68 20.61
C ASP A 275 30.49 -2.08 20.20
N SER A 276 31.77 -2.42 20.41
CA SER A 276 32.33 -3.69 19.96
C SER A 276 31.79 -4.90 20.71
N ASP A 277 31.41 -4.72 21.97
CA ASP A 277 31.16 -5.82 22.90
C ASP A 277 29.72 -5.84 23.40
N GLY A 278 28.91 -4.82 23.07
CA GLY A 278 27.54 -4.65 23.56
C GLY A 278 27.47 -4.31 25.05
N ASN A 279 28.58 -3.79 25.62
CA ASN A 279 28.72 -3.48 27.05
C ASN A 279 28.52 -1.98 27.35
N GLY A 280 28.13 -1.19 26.35
CA GLY A 280 27.93 0.25 26.43
C GLY A 280 29.22 1.07 26.25
N ARG A 281 30.37 0.45 25.98
CA ARG A 281 31.63 1.17 25.75
C ARG A 281 31.76 1.59 24.29
N ILE A 282 31.39 2.83 24.02
CA ILE A 282 31.46 3.42 22.67
C ILE A 282 32.92 3.63 22.27
N SER A 283 33.34 2.92 21.22
CA SER A 283 34.54 3.20 20.45
C SER A 283 34.25 4.27 19.40
N ASN A 284 35.23 5.12 19.10
CA ASN A 284 35.15 6.08 18.01
C ASN A 284 36.44 6.07 17.18
N ASP A 285 36.32 6.40 15.91
CA ASP A 285 37.43 6.61 15.00
C ASP A 285 37.03 7.64 13.95
N GLU A 286 38.01 8.41 13.48
CA GLU A 286 37.77 9.48 12.51
C GLU A 286 38.79 9.46 11.39
N ARG A 287 38.35 9.92 10.22
CA ARG A 287 39.19 10.03 9.04
C ARG A 287 39.02 11.39 8.39
N ASP A 288 40.13 12.09 8.24
CA ASP A 288 40.21 13.28 7.40
C ASP A 288 40.01 12.90 5.93
N VAL A 289 38.92 13.39 5.36
CA VAL A 289 38.57 13.18 3.95
C VAL A 289 38.96 14.34 3.05
N THR A 290 39.48 15.45 3.59
CA THR A 290 40.16 16.47 2.78
C THR A 290 41.43 15.91 2.13
N ALA A 291 42.01 14.87 2.72
CA ALA A 291 43.13 14.10 2.21
C ALA A 291 42.73 12.99 1.20
N LEU A 292 41.44 12.73 0.97
CA LEU A 292 41.02 11.94 -0.19
C LEU A 292 41.32 12.79 -1.43
N ASP A 293 42.45 12.51 -2.10
CA ASP A 293 42.95 13.28 -3.23
C ASP A 293 41.79 13.79 -4.12
N PRO A 294 41.68 15.11 -4.38
CA PRO A 294 40.70 15.69 -5.29
C PRO A 294 40.57 14.91 -6.61
N THR A 295 41.65 14.28 -7.07
CA THR A 295 41.74 13.41 -8.24
C THR A 295 40.90 12.13 -8.08
N ARG A 296 40.87 11.50 -6.89
CA ARG A 296 40.00 10.32 -6.63
C ARG A 296 38.53 10.71 -6.63
N LEU A 297 38.16 11.79 -5.95
CA LEU A 297 36.78 12.31 -5.96
C LEU A 297 36.36 12.80 -7.35
N ALA A 298 37.27 13.36 -8.14
CA ALA A 298 37.02 13.73 -9.52
C ALA A 298 36.89 12.51 -10.44
N ALA A 299 37.71 11.47 -10.26
CA ALA A 299 37.61 10.21 -10.99
C ALA A 299 36.27 9.52 -10.73
N ILE A 300 35.83 9.50 -9.47
CA ILE A 300 34.51 8.95 -9.10
C ILE A 300 33.40 9.79 -9.71
N ARG A 301 33.42 11.12 -9.57
CA ARG A 301 32.44 12.00 -10.22
C ARG A 301 32.36 11.76 -11.73
N ARG A 302 33.51 11.60 -12.41
CA ARG A 302 33.57 11.30 -13.85
C ARG A 302 33.01 9.91 -14.18
N LEU A 303 33.31 8.89 -13.37
CA LEU A 303 32.74 7.55 -13.53
C LEU A 303 31.22 7.56 -13.33
N CYS A 304 30.71 8.36 -12.39
CA CYS A 304 29.28 8.52 -12.16
C CYS A 304 28.59 9.28 -13.31
N GLN A 305 29.21 10.36 -13.82
CA GLN A 305 28.73 11.06 -15.01
C GLN A 305 28.74 10.15 -16.25
N LEU A 306 29.79 9.35 -16.42
CA LEU A 306 29.89 8.36 -17.49
C LEU A 306 28.79 7.31 -17.37
N ALA A 307 28.56 6.79 -16.16
CA ALA A 307 27.47 5.85 -15.91
C ALA A 307 26.10 6.46 -16.20
N ASP A 308 25.84 7.70 -15.77
CA ASP A 308 24.59 8.40 -16.07
C ASP A 308 24.40 8.64 -17.58
N ALA A 309 25.47 8.97 -18.31
CA ALA A 309 25.44 9.10 -19.76
C ALA A 309 25.15 7.75 -20.44
N VAL A 310 25.78 6.68 -19.96
CA VAL A 310 25.62 5.31 -20.46
C VAL A 310 24.22 4.75 -20.17
N MET A 311 23.63 5.06 -19.01
CA MET A 311 22.26 4.65 -18.65
C MET A 311 21.19 5.44 -19.42
N ARG A 312 21.51 6.62 -19.97
CA ARG A 312 20.62 7.46 -20.78
C ARG A 312 20.73 7.23 -22.30
N ALA A 313 21.68 6.42 -22.76
CA ALA A 313 21.89 6.16 -24.18
C ALA A 313 20.76 5.27 -24.77
N LYS A 314 20.16 5.68 -25.90
CA LYS A 314 19.14 4.89 -26.62
C LYS A 314 19.81 3.70 -27.32
N GLY A 315 19.28 2.48 -27.15
CA GLY A 315 19.79 1.26 -27.80
C GLY A 315 20.30 0.16 -26.85
N TYR A 316 19.63 -0.03 -25.71
CA TYR A 316 19.96 -1.07 -24.73
C TYR A 316 19.48 -2.45 -25.18
N GLY A 317 20.42 -3.38 -25.35
CA GLY A 317 20.09 -4.78 -25.59
C GLY A 317 21.26 -5.76 -25.52
N ASP A 318 22.48 -5.32 -25.18
CA ASP A 318 23.65 -6.20 -25.18
C ASP A 318 24.18 -6.44 -23.73
N PRO A 319 24.02 -7.66 -23.17
CA PRO A 319 24.37 -8.00 -21.78
C PRO A 319 25.83 -7.75 -21.32
N PRO A 320 26.89 -7.86 -22.15
CA PRO A 320 28.27 -7.73 -21.70
C PRO A 320 28.68 -6.31 -21.28
N TRP A 321 28.22 -5.26 -21.96
CA TRP A 321 28.63 -3.89 -21.65
C TRP A 321 27.90 -3.33 -20.42
N GLN A 322 26.65 -3.75 -20.19
CA GLN A 322 25.88 -3.42 -19.00
C GLN A 322 26.54 -4.00 -17.74
N ARG A 323 26.98 -5.27 -17.82
CA ARG A 323 27.79 -5.89 -16.76
C ARG A 323 29.08 -5.12 -16.50
N ARG A 324 29.75 -4.58 -17.53
CA ARG A 324 30.96 -3.77 -17.36
C ARG A 324 30.69 -2.40 -16.72
N ALA A 325 29.64 -1.70 -17.14
CA ALA A 325 29.27 -0.41 -16.56
C ALA A 325 28.83 -0.54 -15.10
N ARG A 326 28.04 -1.57 -14.79
CA ARG A 326 27.66 -1.93 -13.42
C ARG A 326 28.88 -2.29 -12.57
N ARG A 327 29.75 -3.16 -13.06
CA ARG A 327 31.01 -3.50 -12.36
C ARG A 327 31.87 -2.27 -12.10
N ALA A 328 31.93 -1.33 -13.03
CA ALA A 328 32.66 -0.07 -12.84
C ALA A 328 32.03 0.83 -11.76
N LEU A 329 30.69 0.92 -11.71
CA LEU A 329 29.95 1.62 -10.66
C LEU A 329 30.14 0.98 -9.29
N GLU A 330 29.99 -0.35 -9.21
CA GLU A 330 30.21 -1.14 -7.99
C GLU A 330 31.64 -0.95 -7.48
N THR A 331 32.62 -1.02 -8.38
CA THR A 331 34.04 -0.80 -8.07
C THR A 331 34.29 0.63 -7.58
N ALA A 332 33.67 1.64 -8.20
CA ALA A 332 33.83 3.03 -7.79
C ALA A 332 33.20 3.31 -6.41
N GLY A 333 31.99 2.78 -6.17
CA GLY A 333 31.28 2.89 -4.90
C GLY A 333 32.03 2.19 -3.77
N ALA A 334 32.47 0.95 -3.99
CA ALA A 334 33.25 0.18 -3.05
C ALA A 334 34.59 0.86 -2.72
N ASN A 335 35.34 1.29 -3.73
CA ASN A 335 36.62 1.97 -3.53
C ASN A 335 36.45 3.31 -2.78
N LEU A 336 35.37 4.06 -3.05
CA LEU A 336 35.07 5.28 -2.32
C LEU A 336 34.72 4.99 -0.86
N PHE A 337 33.86 4.01 -0.62
CA PHE A 337 33.47 3.61 0.71
C PHE A 337 34.68 3.18 1.53
N GLU A 338 35.46 2.21 1.01
CA GLU A 338 36.67 1.75 1.67
C GLU A 338 37.67 2.88 1.86
N ALA A 339 37.90 3.73 0.87
CA ALA A 339 38.84 4.83 1.02
C ALA A 339 38.39 5.83 2.09
N ALA A 340 37.08 6.00 2.28
CA ALA A 340 36.52 6.94 3.24
C ALA A 340 36.36 6.37 4.65
N LEU A 341 36.37 5.03 4.82
CA LEU A 341 36.23 4.40 6.13
C LEU A 341 37.42 4.69 7.06
N PRO A 342 37.16 5.02 8.35
CA PRO A 342 38.19 5.07 9.37
C PRO A 342 38.92 3.72 9.55
N PRO A 343 40.23 3.70 9.85
CA PRO A 343 41.02 2.47 9.98
C PRO A 343 40.50 1.44 11.00
N GLY A 344 39.85 1.90 12.07
CA GLY A 344 39.20 1.08 13.09
C GLY A 344 37.99 0.32 12.55
N ILE A 345 37.19 0.94 11.68
CA ILE A 345 36.09 0.24 11.00
C ILE A 345 36.61 -0.78 10.00
N LYS A 346 37.68 -0.47 9.28
CA LYS A 346 38.31 -1.45 8.38
C LYS A 346 38.77 -2.68 9.15
N ARG A 347 39.44 -2.48 10.29
CA ARG A 347 39.85 -3.59 11.18
C ARG A 347 38.65 -4.36 11.70
N LEU A 348 37.63 -3.67 12.23
CA LEU A 348 36.39 -4.32 12.69
C LEU A 348 35.79 -5.20 11.60
N LEU A 349 35.65 -4.68 10.38
CA LEU A 349 35.15 -5.42 9.24
C LEU A 349 36.06 -6.62 8.93
N SER A 350 37.38 -6.46 8.88
CA SER A 350 38.31 -7.57 8.64
C SER A 350 38.33 -8.64 9.75
N ASP A 351 38.09 -8.25 11.00
CA ASP A 351 38.21 -9.12 12.18
C ASP A 351 36.92 -9.91 12.50
N VAL A 352 35.83 -9.71 11.74
CA VAL A 352 34.58 -10.48 11.92
C VAL A 352 34.75 -11.91 11.37
N GLU A 353 35.43 -12.76 12.13
CA GLU A 353 35.61 -14.17 11.81
C GLU A 353 34.44 -15.04 12.32
N ASP A 354 33.76 -14.61 13.39
CA ASP A 354 32.73 -15.40 14.10
C ASP A 354 31.41 -15.48 13.31
N ASP A 355 30.82 -16.68 13.20
CA ASP A 355 29.61 -16.93 12.39
C ASP A 355 28.33 -16.34 13.00
N ASP A 356 28.37 -16.01 14.29
CA ASP A 356 27.24 -15.44 15.03
C ASP A 356 27.30 -13.91 15.14
N VAL A 357 28.17 -13.23 14.41
CA VAL A 357 28.31 -11.76 14.45
C VAL A 357 27.88 -11.12 13.14
N VAL A 358 26.98 -10.13 13.23
CA VAL A 358 26.54 -9.27 12.13
C VAL A 358 26.91 -7.84 12.42
N VAL A 359 27.51 -7.16 11.43
CA VAL A 359 27.79 -5.73 11.51
C VAL A 359 26.66 -4.95 10.85
N GLN A 360 26.03 -4.05 11.60
CA GLN A 360 25.02 -3.12 11.10
C GLN A 360 25.65 -1.75 10.89
N LEU A 361 25.78 -1.29 9.63
CA LEU A 361 26.30 0.03 9.29
C LEU A 361 25.17 1.06 9.17
N ASN A 362 25.10 2.02 10.09
CA ASN A 362 24.18 3.15 10.07
C ASN A 362 24.82 4.36 9.38
N LEU A 363 24.52 4.57 8.09
CA LEU A 363 25.16 5.62 7.28
C LEU A 363 24.39 6.95 7.34
N THR A 364 25.10 8.05 7.57
CA THR A 364 24.58 9.42 7.56
C THR A 364 25.43 10.31 6.64
N PHE A 365 24.81 10.94 5.64
CA PHE A 365 25.49 11.82 4.68
C PHE A 365 25.07 13.28 4.88
N ARG A 366 26.00 14.15 5.32
CA ARG A 366 25.78 15.60 5.41
C ARG A 366 26.33 16.32 4.18
N PRO A 367 25.87 17.54 3.86
CA PRO A 367 26.48 18.35 2.80
C PRO A 367 28.01 18.45 2.98
N PRO A 368 28.80 18.37 1.89
CA PRO A 368 28.41 18.28 0.47
C PRO A 368 28.10 16.86 -0.03
N TRP A 369 28.17 15.84 0.83
CA TRP A 369 28.06 14.43 0.47
C TRP A 369 26.63 13.93 0.30
N ALA A 370 25.61 14.80 0.32
CA ALA A 370 24.22 14.39 0.25
C ALA A 370 23.91 13.49 -0.98
N ALA A 371 24.50 13.79 -2.14
CA ALA A 371 24.32 12.98 -3.36
C ALA A 371 24.85 11.53 -3.23
N LEU A 372 25.69 11.26 -2.24
CA LEU A 372 26.18 9.91 -1.96
C LEU A 372 25.11 9.03 -1.28
N SER A 373 24.08 9.60 -0.66
CA SER A 373 23.02 8.82 -0.01
C SER A 373 22.18 7.97 -0.98
N GLU A 374 22.31 8.18 -2.28
CA GLU A 374 21.60 7.43 -3.32
C GLU A 374 22.37 6.19 -3.81
N TYR A 375 23.65 6.09 -3.45
CA TYR A 375 24.49 4.99 -3.90
C TYR A 375 24.15 3.73 -3.11
N PRO A 376 24.24 2.56 -3.75
CA PRO A 376 23.94 1.31 -3.09
C PRO A 376 25.18 0.85 -2.29
N TRP A 377 25.40 1.47 -1.12
CA TRP A 377 26.51 1.19 -0.20
C TRP A 377 26.58 -0.26 0.25
N GLU A 378 25.50 -0.99 0.05
CA GLU A 378 25.39 -2.41 0.31
C GLU A 378 26.30 -3.28 -0.61
N PHE A 379 26.85 -2.71 -1.71
CA PHE A 379 27.84 -3.33 -2.60
C PHE A 379 29.30 -3.10 -2.15
N ILE A 380 29.62 -3.20 -0.86
CA ILE A 380 31.01 -3.10 -0.42
C ILE A 380 31.81 -4.23 -1.08
N HIS A 381 32.78 -3.88 -1.91
CA HIS A 381 33.67 -4.82 -2.57
C HIS A 381 35.07 -4.62 -2.01
N VAL A 382 35.65 -5.69 -1.47
CA VAL A 382 37.09 -5.75 -1.22
C VAL A 382 37.72 -6.30 -2.50
N PRO A 383 38.54 -5.53 -3.23
CA PRO A 383 39.31 -6.10 -4.32
C PRO A 383 40.32 -7.09 -3.73
N ALA A 384 40.21 -8.36 -4.12
CA ALA A 384 41.27 -9.32 -3.82
C ALA A 384 42.49 -8.97 -4.67
N ASP A 385 43.62 -8.69 -4.02
CA ASP A 385 44.91 -8.90 -4.67
C ASP A 385 45.01 -10.40 -5.01
N GLN A 386 45.24 -10.72 -6.28
CA GLN A 386 45.68 -12.04 -6.76
C GLN A 386 44.71 -13.22 -6.58
N GLY A 387 43.59 -13.21 -7.32
CA GLY A 387 43.00 -14.45 -7.85
C GLY A 387 42.25 -15.36 -6.86
N VAL A 388 41.79 -14.85 -5.72
CA VAL A 388 40.88 -15.54 -4.79
C VAL A 388 39.51 -14.87 -4.77
N ASP A 389 38.47 -15.69 -4.58
CA ASP A 389 37.03 -15.43 -4.71
C ASP A 389 36.53 -14.10 -4.06
N PRO A 390 35.83 -13.22 -4.80
CA PRO A 390 35.41 -11.85 -4.40
C PRO A 390 34.37 -11.71 -3.26
N SER A 391 34.16 -12.74 -2.43
CA SER A 391 32.97 -12.89 -1.58
C SER A 391 33.13 -12.50 -0.09
N GLY A 392 34.29 -12.00 0.32
CA GLY A 392 34.77 -12.11 1.72
C GLY A 392 33.87 -11.63 2.87
N LEU A 393 33.32 -10.41 2.82
CA LEU A 393 32.66 -9.84 4.02
C LEU A 393 31.28 -9.23 3.77
N ALA A 394 31.15 -8.48 2.68
CA ALA A 394 29.89 -7.85 2.32
C ALA A 394 28.82 -8.88 1.97
N GLN A 395 29.19 -10.07 1.49
CA GLN A 395 28.24 -11.11 1.10
C GLN A 395 27.68 -11.94 2.26
N ARG A 396 28.24 -11.87 3.48
CA ARG A 396 27.88 -12.84 4.55
C ARG A 396 27.49 -12.22 5.90
N LYS A 397 28.12 -11.11 6.34
CA LYS A 397 28.00 -10.65 7.75
C LYS A 397 27.70 -9.16 7.91
N LEU A 398 27.23 -8.52 6.84
CA LEU A 398 26.97 -7.08 6.80
C LEU A 398 25.51 -6.77 6.47
N VAL A 399 24.94 -5.86 7.24
CA VAL A 399 23.65 -5.22 6.96
C VAL A 399 23.87 -3.70 6.95
N VAL A 400 23.38 -3.01 5.93
CA VAL A 400 23.45 -1.55 5.88
C VAL A 400 22.07 -0.98 6.20
N THR A 401 22.07 0.00 7.08
CA THR A 401 20.91 0.79 7.49
C THR A 401 21.16 2.26 7.18
N ARG A 402 20.12 2.93 6.72
CA ARG A 402 20.16 4.36 6.41
C ARG A 402 19.29 5.08 7.42
N ALA A 403 19.81 6.16 8.00
CA ALA A 403 19.10 6.92 9.02
C ALA A 403 17.82 7.54 8.45
N GLY A 404 16.65 7.07 8.90
CA GLY A 404 15.34 7.65 8.62
C GLY A 404 14.87 8.62 9.71
N ARG A 405 13.64 9.15 9.59
CA ARG A 405 13.01 9.94 10.66
C ARG A 405 12.56 8.97 11.75
N ALA A 406 12.84 9.28 13.02
CA ALA A 406 12.47 8.43 14.15
C ALA A 406 10.95 8.18 14.14
N ALA A 407 10.58 6.92 13.96
CA ALA A 407 9.31 6.41 14.43
C ALA A 407 9.48 6.14 15.93
N ASP A 408 8.45 6.40 16.72
CA ASP A 408 8.35 5.71 18.01
C ASP A 408 8.58 4.22 17.73
N GLN A 409 9.49 3.58 18.48
CA GLN A 409 9.92 2.19 18.28
C GLN A 409 8.76 1.31 17.80
N PRO A 410 8.96 0.44 16.79
CA PRO A 410 7.89 -0.48 16.41
C PRO A 410 7.46 -1.23 17.67
N SER A 411 6.18 -1.05 17.98
CA SER A 411 5.44 -1.89 18.89
C SER A 411 5.81 -3.34 18.58
N ARG A 412 6.43 -3.98 19.57
CA ARG A 412 6.73 -5.41 19.72
C ARG A 412 6.46 -6.28 18.49
N ALA A 413 7.50 -6.99 18.06
CA ALA A 413 7.37 -8.10 17.14
C ALA A 413 6.38 -9.14 17.71
N SER A 414 5.15 -9.12 17.20
CA SER A 414 4.15 -10.17 17.33
C SER A 414 3.03 -9.90 16.31
N ASP A 415 2.63 -10.98 15.65
CA ASP A 415 1.38 -11.17 14.89
C ASP A 415 1.25 -10.44 13.55
N ILE A 416 2.23 -10.57 12.64
CA ILE A 416 1.95 -10.27 11.22
C ILE A 416 0.87 -11.23 10.73
N ALA A 417 -0.35 -10.72 10.58
CA ALA A 417 -1.49 -11.50 10.13
C ALA A 417 -1.82 -11.24 8.66
N ASP A 418 -1.89 -9.98 8.24
CA ASP A 418 -2.45 -9.60 6.95
C ASP A 418 -1.39 -8.93 6.06
N VAL A 419 -1.09 -9.55 4.91
CA VAL A 419 -0.08 -9.07 3.94
C VAL A 419 -0.73 -8.88 2.58
N ALA A 420 -0.59 -7.71 1.99
CA ALA A 420 -0.95 -7.47 0.59
C ALA A 420 0.28 -7.60 -0.31
N VAL A 421 0.13 -8.27 -1.44
CA VAL A 421 1.16 -8.41 -2.49
C VAL A 421 0.63 -7.84 -3.80
N VAL A 422 1.24 -6.76 -4.28
CA VAL A 422 0.83 -6.08 -5.51
C VAL A 422 1.91 -6.23 -6.56
N SER A 423 1.52 -6.64 -7.76
CA SER A 423 2.42 -6.82 -8.90
C SER A 423 2.15 -5.81 -10.00
N SER A 424 2.94 -4.77 -10.09
CA SER A 424 2.54 -3.60 -10.87
C SER A 424 2.63 -3.71 -12.41
N VAL A 425 3.45 -4.59 -13.01
CA VAL A 425 3.66 -4.61 -14.48
C VAL A 425 3.89 -6.04 -15.00
N ALA A 426 3.86 -6.23 -16.33
CA ALA A 426 4.25 -7.45 -17.05
C ALA A 426 5.59 -8.05 -16.59
N ARG A 427 5.96 -9.21 -17.15
CA ARG A 427 7.20 -9.91 -16.79
C ARG A 427 8.40 -8.95 -16.84
N PRO A 428 9.26 -8.93 -15.81
CA PRO A 428 9.44 -10.02 -14.84
C PRO A 428 8.77 -9.82 -13.46
N TYR A 429 8.13 -8.67 -13.19
CA TYR A 429 7.57 -8.35 -11.87
C TYR A 429 6.38 -9.24 -11.48
N ALA A 430 5.50 -9.55 -12.44
CA ALA A 430 4.42 -10.54 -12.29
C ALA A 430 4.91 -11.88 -11.74
N ARG A 431 5.99 -12.42 -12.30
CA ARG A 431 6.57 -13.70 -11.86
C ARG A 431 7.06 -13.64 -10.41
N MET A 432 7.70 -12.53 -10.04
CA MET A 432 8.19 -12.32 -8.67
C MET A 432 7.04 -12.27 -7.67
N ALA A 433 5.99 -11.49 -7.98
CA ALA A 433 4.84 -11.37 -7.10
C ALA A 433 4.04 -12.66 -6.96
N VAL A 434 3.79 -13.37 -8.07
CA VAL A 434 3.14 -14.69 -8.06
C VAL A 434 3.92 -15.63 -7.14
N ARG A 435 5.25 -15.63 -7.23
CA ARG A 435 6.07 -16.50 -6.40
C ARG A 435 6.04 -16.12 -4.92
N VAL A 436 6.20 -14.84 -4.61
CA VAL A 436 6.11 -14.33 -3.23
C VAL A 436 4.73 -14.63 -2.64
N GLY A 437 3.67 -14.40 -3.39
CA GLY A 437 2.30 -14.70 -2.96
C GLY A 437 2.07 -16.18 -2.71
N ALA A 438 2.61 -17.07 -3.55
CA ALA A 438 2.52 -18.52 -3.32
C ALA A 438 3.20 -18.93 -2.01
N GLU A 439 4.37 -18.37 -1.68
CA GLU A 439 5.06 -18.65 -0.42
C GLU A 439 4.29 -18.11 0.78
N LEU A 440 3.72 -16.90 0.68
CA LEU A 440 2.92 -16.32 1.77
C LEU A 440 1.59 -17.06 1.99
N MET A 441 0.94 -17.54 0.92
CA MET A 441 -0.28 -18.36 1.04
C MET A 441 -0.03 -19.70 1.73
N ALA A 442 1.20 -20.23 1.67
CA ALA A 442 1.60 -21.44 2.38
C ALA A 442 1.90 -21.21 3.87
N MET A 443 2.05 -19.96 4.31
CA MET A 443 2.34 -19.64 5.72
C MET A 443 1.06 -19.63 6.56
N PRO A 444 0.95 -20.44 7.63
CA PRO A 444 -0.26 -20.48 8.46
C PRO A 444 -0.55 -19.16 9.22
N SER A 445 0.52 -18.47 9.63
CA SER A 445 0.46 -17.20 10.36
C SER A 445 0.07 -16.01 9.48
N VAL A 446 0.24 -16.13 8.16
CA VAL A 446 0.03 -15.03 7.22
C VAL A 446 -1.22 -15.28 6.38
N ARG A 447 -1.95 -14.21 6.11
CA ARG A 447 -3.07 -14.15 5.19
C ARG A 447 -2.67 -13.20 4.07
N THR A 448 -2.57 -13.74 2.86
CA THR A 448 -2.35 -12.94 1.66
C THR A 448 -3.67 -12.33 1.20
N LEU A 449 -3.79 -10.99 1.27
CA LEU A 449 -5.04 -10.26 0.99
C LEU A 449 -5.35 -10.15 -0.50
N THR A 450 -4.30 -10.01 -1.31
CA THR A 450 -4.39 -10.00 -2.76
C THR A 450 -3.82 -11.30 -3.28
N THR A 451 -4.56 -12.00 -4.15
CA THR A 451 -3.99 -13.08 -4.93
C THR A 451 -3.16 -12.45 -6.06
N PRO A 452 -1.83 -12.61 -6.08
CA PRO A 452 -1.06 -12.14 -7.21
C PRO A 452 -1.29 -13.13 -8.36
N ASP A 453 -2.05 -12.67 -9.34
CA ASP A 453 -2.26 -13.36 -10.61
C ASP A 453 -1.11 -12.99 -11.58
N ASP A 454 -0.94 -13.70 -12.71
CA ASP A 454 0.05 -13.32 -13.74
C ASP A 454 -0.40 -12.05 -14.54
N GLN A 455 -1.47 -11.38 -14.09
CA GLN A 455 -2.01 -10.15 -14.68
C GLN A 455 -1.34 -8.91 -14.07
N PRO A 456 -0.98 -7.89 -14.89
CA PRO A 456 -0.38 -6.65 -14.40
C PRO A 456 -1.34 -5.87 -13.49
N ALA A 457 -0.92 -5.54 -12.27
CA ALA A 457 -1.69 -4.72 -11.34
C ALA A 457 -1.59 -3.23 -11.73
N SER A 458 -2.75 -2.64 -12.03
CA SER A 458 -2.86 -1.20 -12.24
C SER A 458 -2.78 -0.45 -10.91
N TRP A 459 -2.75 0.87 -10.99
CA TRP A 459 -2.91 1.73 -9.82
C TRP A 459 -4.19 1.42 -9.03
N ALA A 460 -5.29 1.09 -9.71
CA ALA A 460 -6.56 0.73 -9.07
C ALA A 460 -6.42 -0.55 -8.22
N VAL A 461 -5.68 -1.55 -8.69
CA VAL A 461 -5.44 -2.79 -7.94
C VAL A 461 -4.60 -2.52 -6.68
N LEU A 462 -3.64 -1.60 -6.75
CA LEU A 462 -2.92 -1.15 -5.55
C LEU A 462 -3.88 -0.47 -4.57
N MET A 463 -4.76 0.41 -5.03
CA MET A 463 -5.73 1.06 -4.15
C MET A 463 -6.67 0.05 -3.50
N ASP A 464 -7.19 -0.93 -4.26
CA ASP A 464 -8.02 -2.01 -3.71
C ASP A 464 -7.23 -2.88 -2.68
N ALA A 465 -5.91 -3.00 -2.84
CA ALA A 465 -5.05 -3.68 -1.88
C ALA A 465 -4.82 -2.87 -0.60
N ILE A 466 -4.72 -1.54 -0.71
CA ILE A 466 -4.60 -0.61 0.42
C ILE A 466 -5.92 -0.48 1.19
N ASP A 467 -7.05 -0.45 0.49
CA ASP A 467 -8.38 -0.40 1.09
C ASP A 467 -8.67 -1.65 1.95
N GLN A 468 -7.95 -2.74 1.67
CA GLN A 468 -7.94 -3.93 2.51
C GLN A 468 -7.13 -3.77 3.80
N LYS A 469 -6.51 -2.62 4.10
CA LYS A 469 -5.78 -2.32 5.35
C LYS A 469 -4.74 -3.40 5.74
N PRO A 470 -3.73 -3.67 4.89
CA PRO A 470 -2.71 -4.65 5.20
C PRO A 470 -1.77 -4.18 6.32
N GLU A 471 -1.31 -5.11 7.17
CA GLU A 471 -0.21 -4.81 8.10
C GLU A 471 1.12 -4.64 7.35
N TYR A 472 1.32 -5.40 6.27
CA TYR A 472 2.49 -5.25 5.40
C TYR A 472 2.09 -5.18 3.93
N LEU A 473 2.66 -4.21 3.22
CA LEU A 473 2.45 -4.05 1.78
C LEU A 473 3.73 -4.43 1.01
N VAL A 474 3.64 -5.46 0.19
CA VAL A 474 4.69 -5.88 -0.73
C VAL A 474 4.38 -5.33 -2.12
N ILE A 475 5.29 -4.51 -2.66
CA ILE A 475 5.16 -3.91 -3.99
C ILE A 475 6.26 -4.49 -4.88
N CYS A 476 5.85 -5.32 -5.84
CA CYS A 476 6.71 -5.84 -6.90
C CYS A 476 6.58 -4.92 -8.13
N ALA A 477 7.54 -4.03 -8.35
CA ALA A 477 7.41 -3.00 -9.37
C ALA A 477 8.71 -2.51 -9.98
N PRO A 478 8.69 -2.05 -11.26
CA PRO A 478 9.81 -1.33 -11.82
C PRO A 478 9.96 0.02 -11.12
N LEU A 479 11.21 0.39 -10.87
CA LEU A 479 11.58 1.65 -10.25
C LEU A 479 12.40 2.49 -11.22
N LEU A 480 11.98 3.75 -11.39
CA LEU A 480 12.62 4.72 -12.27
C LEU A 480 13.19 5.87 -11.44
N ARG A 481 14.49 6.11 -11.55
CA ARG A 481 15.13 7.30 -11.01
C ARG A 481 14.89 8.48 -11.95
N SER A 482 14.35 9.56 -11.40
CA SER A 482 14.08 10.81 -12.10
C SER A 482 14.75 11.98 -11.38
N SER A 483 14.78 13.16 -12.00
CA SER A 483 15.28 14.37 -11.36
C SER A 483 14.43 15.57 -11.76
N ARG A 484 14.19 16.46 -10.79
CA ARG A 484 13.52 17.75 -10.95
C ARG A 484 14.39 18.80 -10.29
N ASP A 485 14.76 19.84 -11.03
CA ASP A 485 15.62 20.93 -10.54
C ASP A 485 16.96 20.46 -9.91
N GLY A 486 17.51 19.36 -10.43
CA GLY A 486 18.74 18.75 -9.91
C GLY A 486 18.56 17.92 -8.64
N ILE A 487 17.34 17.84 -8.09
CA ILE A 487 17.00 16.98 -6.96
C ILE A 487 16.49 15.63 -7.52
N PRO A 488 17.09 14.50 -7.12
CA PRO A 488 16.65 13.19 -7.55
C PRO A 488 15.43 12.72 -6.76
N PHE A 489 14.53 12.02 -7.45
CA PHE A 489 13.35 11.38 -6.87
C PHE A 489 13.08 10.04 -7.58
N ALA A 490 12.30 9.17 -6.97
CA ALA A 490 11.97 7.86 -7.53
C ALA A 490 10.50 7.79 -7.97
N ARG A 491 10.26 7.02 -9.03
CA ARG A 491 8.93 6.69 -9.52
C ARG A 491 8.73 5.18 -9.49
N VAL A 492 7.53 4.76 -9.11
CA VAL A 492 7.04 3.38 -9.11
C VAL A 492 6.13 3.23 -10.32
N GLY A 493 6.40 2.26 -11.18
CA GLY A 493 5.59 2.02 -12.38
C GLY A 493 4.44 1.06 -12.09
N PHE A 494 3.27 1.33 -12.67
CA PHE A 494 2.06 0.50 -12.63
C PHE A 494 1.52 0.24 -14.04
N ALA A 495 0.70 -0.79 -14.19
CA ALA A 495 0.15 -1.16 -15.48
C ALA A 495 -0.93 -0.18 -15.94
N ASP A 496 -0.84 0.26 -17.19
CA ASP A 496 -1.86 1.05 -17.87
C ASP A 496 -1.96 0.59 -19.34
N GLY A 497 -2.71 -0.49 -19.57
CA GLY A 497 -2.80 -1.12 -20.89
C GLY A 497 -1.43 -1.60 -21.39
N LEU A 498 -0.93 -0.97 -22.47
CA LEU A 498 0.40 -1.24 -23.05
C LEU A 498 1.48 -0.29 -22.53
N GLU A 499 1.11 0.73 -21.76
CA GLU A 499 2.02 1.72 -21.19
C GLU A 499 2.26 1.46 -19.68
N THR A 500 3.13 2.27 -19.08
CA THR A 500 3.40 2.25 -17.64
C THR A 500 2.96 3.56 -17.03
N ASP A 501 2.01 3.52 -16.11
CA ASP A 501 1.64 4.65 -15.26
C ASP A 501 2.71 4.84 -14.18
N TRP A 502 3.55 5.85 -14.37
CA TRP A 502 4.65 6.16 -13.46
C TRP A 502 4.24 7.16 -12.37
N ARG A 503 4.06 6.69 -11.14
CA ARG A 503 3.74 7.52 -9.96
C ARG A 503 5.00 7.83 -9.16
N SER A 504 5.10 9.01 -8.56
CA SER A 504 6.24 9.30 -7.69
C SER A 504 6.11 8.56 -6.36
N ALA A 505 7.24 8.24 -5.73
CA ALA A 505 7.22 7.58 -4.42
C ALA A 505 6.51 8.43 -3.36
N GLU A 506 6.56 9.75 -3.47
CA GLU A 506 5.84 10.69 -2.60
C GLU A 506 4.33 10.60 -2.80
N SER A 507 3.85 10.54 -4.05
CA SER A 507 2.42 10.37 -4.35
C SER A 507 1.90 9.04 -3.82
N LEU A 508 2.69 7.97 -3.91
CA LEU A 508 2.36 6.69 -3.29
C LEU A 508 2.29 6.79 -1.76
N ALA A 509 3.23 7.53 -1.15
CA ALA A 509 3.23 7.76 0.28
C ALA A 509 1.99 8.56 0.75
N ASP A 510 1.54 9.52 -0.05
CA ASP A 510 0.34 10.32 0.26
C ASP A 510 -0.95 9.50 0.30
N GLU A 511 -1.06 8.45 -0.51
CA GLU A 511 -2.18 7.51 -0.41
C GLU A 511 -2.08 6.64 0.84
N LEU A 512 -0.88 6.13 1.13
CA LEU A 512 -0.62 5.21 2.25
C LEU A 512 -0.69 5.88 3.63
N ARG A 513 -0.52 7.20 3.72
CA ARG A 513 -0.41 7.93 5.01
C ARG A 513 -1.63 7.83 5.93
N HIS A 514 -2.78 7.46 5.37
CA HIS A 514 -4.05 7.38 6.12
C HIS A 514 -4.30 5.99 6.69
N ASP A 515 -3.51 5.00 6.28
CA ASP A 515 -3.61 3.64 6.80
C ASP A 515 -2.91 3.56 8.18
N ARG A 516 -3.70 3.26 9.21
CA ARG A 516 -3.20 3.12 10.58
C ARG A 516 -2.77 1.69 10.92
N GLU A 517 -3.13 0.71 10.10
CA GLU A 517 -2.79 -0.69 10.30
C GLU A 517 -1.44 -1.03 9.66
N LEU A 518 -0.98 -0.23 8.70
CA LEU A 518 0.28 -0.46 8.02
C LEU A 518 1.47 -0.38 8.99
N ARG A 519 2.21 -1.49 9.11
CA ARG A 519 3.40 -1.67 9.96
C ARG A 519 4.70 -1.70 9.16
N GLY A 520 4.65 -1.91 7.85
CA GLY A 520 5.84 -1.91 7.00
C GLY A 520 5.56 -2.04 5.50
N VAL A 521 6.54 -1.64 4.69
CA VAL A 521 6.49 -1.76 3.23
C VAL A 521 7.71 -2.51 2.72
N VAL A 522 7.52 -3.43 1.77
CA VAL A 522 8.60 -4.14 1.08
C VAL A 522 8.57 -3.79 -0.41
N LEU A 523 9.59 -3.10 -0.90
CA LEU A 523 9.80 -2.81 -2.32
C LEU A 523 10.69 -3.89 -2.95
N ALA A 524 10.10 -4.72 -3.81
CA ALA A 524 10.84 -5.70 -4.59
C ALA A 524 10.92 -5.23 -6.04
N SER A 525 12.13 -5.02 -6.55
CA SER A 525 12.36 -4.55 -7.91
C SER A 525 13.44 -5.37 -8.59
N VAL A 526 13.58 -5.15 -9.89
CA VAL A 526 14.53 -5.80 -10.76
C VAL A 526 15.27 -4.71 -11.50
N ALA A 527 16.58 -4.83 -11.65
CA ALA A 527 17.37 -3.92 -12.46
C ALA A 527 17.15 -4.23 -13.96
N ALA A 528 15.93 -4.00 -14.45
CA ALA A 528 15.54 -4.32 -15.82
C ALA A 528 15.59 -3.08 -16.73
N GLU A 529 16.22 -3.20 -17.90
CA GLU A 529 16.20 -2.27 -19.05
C GLU A 529 16.90 -0.89 -18.95
N ALA A 530 17.13 -0.30 -20.14
CA ALA A 530 17.63 1.06 -20.34
C ALA A 530 16.82 2.08 -19.54
N GLY A 531 17.48 2.97 -18.81
CA GLY A 531 16.81 4.09 -18.14
C GLY A 531 16.12 3.75 -16.82
N LEU A 532 15.89 2.48 -16.50
CA LEU A 532 15.40 2.04 -15.19
C LEU A 532 16.57 1.72 -14.26
N ASP A 533 17.02 2.77 -13.58
CA ASP A 533 18.05 2.69 -12.57
C ASP A 533 17.48 2.25 -11.22
N ALA A 534 16.87 1.05 -11.19
CA ALA A 534 16.15 0.54 -10.04
C ALA A 534 17.04 0.45 -8.78
N ILE A 535 18.33 0.14 -8.96
CA ILE A 535 19.31 0.03 -7.87
C ILE A 535 19.48 1.34 -7.12
N ARG A 536 19.52 2.49 -7.81
CA ARG A 536 19.58 3.82 -7.16
C ARG A 536 18.20 4.39 -6.87
N ALA A 537 17.16 3.99 -7.61
CA ALA A 537 15.78 4.41 -7.36
C ALA A 537 15.20 3.79 -6.07
N ALA A 538 15.54 2.54 -5.75
CA ALA A 538 15.04 1.84 -4.57
C ALA A 538 15.37 2.54 -3.24
N PRO A 539 16.63 2.92 -2.93
CA PRO A 539 16.92 3.64 -1.70
C PRO A 539 16.25 5.03 -1.66
N ILE A 540 16.01 5.67 -2.81
CA ILE A 540 15.29 6.95 -2.88
C ILE A 540 13.80 6.74 -2.58
N ALA A 541 13.17 5.76 -3.21
CA ALA A 541 11.76 5.42 -2.99
C ALA A 541 11.51 4.99 -1.54
N ALA A 542 12.36 4.12 -1.00
CA ALA A 542 12.28 3.65 0.37
C ALA A 542 12.45 4.79 1.38
N SER A 543 13.36 5.73 1.12
CA SER A 543 13.52 6.93 1.94
C SER A 543 12.26 7.81 1.94
N ALA A 544 11.67 8.04 0.77
CA ALA A 544 10.47 8.87 0.63
C ALA A 544 9.29 8.26 1.39
N LEU A 545 9.05 6.95 1.21
CA LEU A 545 8.00 6.21 1.91
C LEU A 545 8.23 6.19 3.42
N ASN A 546 9.44 5.85 3.89
CA ASN A 546 9.75 5.83 5.32
C ASN A 546 9.55 7.21 5.96
N THR A 547 9.97 8.27 5.28
CA THR A 547 9.85 9.65 5.79
C THR A 547 8.40 10.09 5.94
N ALA A 548 7.54 9.70 4.99
CA ALA A 548 6.14 10.08 4.99
C ALA A 548 5.28 9.20 5.93
N LEU A 549 5.56 7.90 5.97
CA LEU A 549 4.73 6.92 6.68
C LEU A 549 5.18 6.66 8.11
N GLY A 550 6.47 6.87 8.43
CA GLY A 550 7.02 6.53 9.75
C GLY A 550 7.08 5.02 10.02
N VAL A 551 6.92 4.18 9.01
CA VAL A 551 7.05 2.72 9.12
C VAL A 551 8.36 2.24 8.48
N PRO A 552 8.91 1.08 8.88
CA PRO A 552 10.04 0.49 8.19
C PRO A 552 9.75 0.23 6.71
N VAL A 553 10.71 0.56 5.86
CA VAL A 553 10.65 0.27 4.42
C VAL A 553 11.86 -0.54 4.01
N VAL A 554 11.63 -1.80 3.66
CA VAL A 554 12.64 -2.72 3.15
C VAL A 554 12.60 -2.67 1.63
N PHE A 555 13.76 -2.76 0.99
CA PHE A 555 13.84 -2.90 -0.46
C PHE A 555 14.83 -3.99 -0.85
N ILE A 556 14.57 -4.65 -1.99
CA ILE A 556 15.51 -5.54 -2.66
C ILE A 556 15.45 -5.30 -4.16
N CYS A 557 16.62 -5.19 -4.79
CA CYS A 557 16.75 -5.05 -6.24
C CYS A 557 17.49 -6.25 -6.82
N HIS A 558 16.77 -7.15 -7.48
CA HIS A 558 17.34 -8.32 -8.15
C HIS A 558 18.03 -7.95 -9.46
N THR A 559 19.06 -8.72 -9.81
CA THR A 559 19.63 -8.73 -11.16
C THR A 559 18.65 -9.44 -12.12
N PRO A 560 18.58 -9.05 -13.40
CA PRO A 560 17.78 -9.78 -14.37
C PRO A 560 18.05 -11.30 -14.34
N GLY A 561 16.99 -12.10 -14.34
CA GLY A 561 17.03 -13.57 -14.19
C GLY A 561 16.81 -14.09 -12.77
N LEU A 562 16.85 -13.23 -11.75
CA LEU A 562 16.55 -13.58 -10.35
C LEU A 562 15.12 -13.19 -9.93
N GLU A 563 14.19 -12.98 -10.86
CA GLU A 563 12.83 -12.55 -10.53
C GLU A 563 11.92 -13.72 -10.16
N GLY A 564 12.38 -14.94 -10.38
CA GLY A 564 11.71 -16.16 -9.97
C GLY A 564 12.70 -17.25 -9.59
N TYR A 565 13.87 -16.89 -9.03
CA TYR A 565 14.78 -17.90 -8.50
C TYR A 565 14.05 -18.61 -7.36
N VAL A 566 13.93 -19.92 -7.49
CA VAL A 566 13.38 -20.77 -6.44
C VAL A 566 14.10 -22.09 -6.53
N ASP A 567 14.57 -22.54 -5.38
CA ASP A 567 14.98 -23.91 -5.19
C ASP A 567 13.75 -24.77 -4.85
N ASP A 568 13.30 -25.66 -5.73
CA ASP A 568 12.08 -26.47 -5.48
C ASP A 568 12.30 -27.70 -4.57
N ARG A 569 13.50 -27.87 -3.97
CA ARG A 569 13.82 -29.05 -3.13
C ARG A 569 13.02 -29.18 -1.83
N ASP A 570 12.42 -28.09 -1.33
CA ASP A 570 11.59 -28.08 -0.12
C ASP A 570 10.44 -27.08 -0.32
N PRO A 571 9.21 -27.53 -0.61
CA PRO A 571 8.08 -26.66 -0.89
C PRO A 571 7.46 -26.04 0.38
N GLU A 572 7.81 -26.53 1.56
CA GLU A 572 7.24 -26.09 2.84
C GLU A 572 7.98 -24.88 3.45
N GLU A 573 9.18 -24.55 2.95
CA GLU A 573 9.99 -23.43 3.42
C GLU A 573 9.97 -22.29 2.40
N PRO A 574 9.67 -21.04 2.81
CA PRO A 574 9.83 -19.86 1.95
C PRO A 574 11.27 -19.74 1.44
N LYS A 575 11.46 -19.33 0.19
CA LYS A 575 12.81 -19.26 -0.43
C LYS A 575 13.10 -17.94 -1.11
N THR A 576 12.09 -17.14 -1.40
CA THR A 576 12.30 -15.76 -1.81
C THR A 576 12.79 -14.93 -0.62
N PHE A 577 13.56 -13.87 -0.89
CA PHE A 577 13.96 -12.94 0.17
C PHE A 577 12.75 -12.38 0.92
N VAL A 578 11.70 -11.98 0.18
CA VAL A 578 10.48 -11.42 0.78
C VAL A 578 9.74 -12.45 1.62
N GLY A 579 9.61 -13.69 1.13
CA GLY A 579 9.01 -14.78 1.88
C GLY A 579 9.75 -15.08 3.18
N LEU A 580 11.08 -15.20 3.13
CA LEU A 580 11.92 -15.45 4.31
C LEU A 580 11.93 -14.29 5.31
N LEU A 581 11.88 -13.05 4.82
CA LEU A 581 11.77 -11.85 5.65
C LEU A 581 10.46 -11.82 6.42
N LEU A 582 9.33 -11.99 5.73
CA LEU A 582 8.00 -11.94 6.33
C LEU A 582 7.75 -13.14 7.24
N ALA A 583 8.29 -14.31 6.88
CA ALA A 583 8.39 -15.47 7.76
C ALA A 583 9.02 -15.12 9.11
N ALA A 584 10.25 -14.59 9.11
CA ALA A 584 10.98 -14.23 10.32
C ALA A 584 10.27 -13.16 11.15
N LEU A 585 9.75 -12.12 10.49
CA LEU A 585 8.99 -11.07 11.18
C LEU A 585 7.69 -11.62 11.78
N SER A 586 6.98 -12.52 11.09
CA SER A 586 5.75 -13.16 11.59
C SER A 586 6.01 -14.06 12.80
N SER A 587 7.24 -14.54 12.95
CA SER A 587 7.71 -15.33 14.10
C SER A 587 8.15 -14.47 15.29
N GLY A 588 8.02 -13.15 15.22
CA GLY A 588 8.37 -12.24 16.31
C GLY A 588 9.85 -11.84 16.36
N HIS A 589 10.60 -12.02 15.26
CA HIS A 589 12.00 -11.57 15.19
C HIS A 589 12.12 -10.10 14.79
N ASP A 590 13.22 -9.46 15.20
CA ASP A 590 13.49 -8.06 14.86
C ASP A 590 13.86 -7.89 13.38
N LEU A 591 13.67 -6.68 12.85
CA LEU A 591 13.85 -6.40 11.43
C LEU A 591 15.29 -6.61 10.96
N VAL A 592 16.28 -6.22 11.75
CA VAL A 592 17.69 -6.28 11.36
C VAL A 592 18.11 -7.74 11.18
N ARG A 593 17.82 -8.58 12.17
CA ARG A 593 18.10 -10.01 12.10
C ARG A 593 17.28 -10.69 11.01
N SER A 594 16.03 -10.27 10.80
CA SER A 594 15.17 -10.85 9.76
C SER A 594 15.70 -10.56 8.35
N VAL A 595 16.18 -9.33 8.09
CA VAL A 595 16.81 -8.97 6.80
C VAL A 595 18.10 -9.75 6.58
N TRP A 596 18.96 -9.85 7.61
CA TRP A 596 20.18 -10.65 7.53
C TRP A 596 19.85 -12.12 7.25
N PHE A 597 18.93 -12.70 8.01
CA PHE A 597 18.55 -14.11 7.90
C PHE A 597 18.00 -14.40 6.51
N ALA A 598 17.05 -13.61 6.03
CA ALA A 598 16.47 -13.80 4.70
C ALA A 598 17.54 -13.76 3.60
N ARG A 599 18.50 -12.84 3.72
CA ARG A 599 19.62 -12.73 2.79
C ARG A 599 20.54 -13.95 2.85
N ASP A 600 21.05 -14.29 4.03
CA ASP A 600 21.98 -15.42 4.22
C ASP A 600 21.34 -16.73 3.76
N ARG A 601 20.07 -16.95 4.11
CA ARG A 601 19.31 -18.13 3.72
C ARG A 601 19.14 -18.24 2.21
N VAL A 602 18.82 -17.15 1.52
CA VAL A 602 18.74 -17.14 0.04
C VAL A 602 20.08 -17.50 -0.60
N LEU A 603 21.19 -16.93 -0.12
CA LEU A 603 22.52 -17.20 -0.67
C LEU A 603 22.91 -18.69 -0.59
N ARG A 604 22.37 -19.43 0.39
CA ARG A 604 22.54 -20.89 0.49
C ARG A 604 21.70 -21.68 -0.51
N TYR A 605 20.58 -21.14 -0.99
CA TYR A 605 19.69 -21.81 -1.93
C TYR A 605 20.04 -21.57 -3.39
N ILE A 606 20.58 -20.39 -3.72
CA ILE A 606 20.91 -20.06 -5.10
C ILE A 606 22.25 -20.70 -5.55
N PRO A 607 22.37 -21.05 -6.85
CA PRO A 607 23.62 -21.56 -7.42
C PRO A 607 24.83 -20.65 -7.13
N ALA A 608 26.00 -21.24 -6.91
CA ALA A 608 27.22 -20.50 -6.59
C ALA A 608 27.57 -19.43 -7.65
N GLU A 609 27.29 -19.69 -8.93
CA GLU A 609 27.48 -18.71 -10.01
C GLU A 609 26.58 -17.46 -9.91
N LEU A 610 25.44 -17.56 -9.21
CA LEU A 610 24.47 -16.47 -9.05
C LEU A 610 24.65 -15.72 -7.72
N GLN A 611 25.36 -16.29 -6.75
CA GLN A 611 25.63 -15.63 -5.46
C GLN A 611 26.26 -14.23 -5.59
N PRO A 612 27.26 -14.00 -6.48
CA PRO A 612 27.86 -12.68 -6.64
C PRO A 612 26.91 -11.65 -7.27
N THR A 613 25.82 -12.10 -7.90
CA THR A 613 24.85 -11.24 -8.59
C THR A 613 23.52 -11.17 -7.85
N PHE A 614 23.43 -11.80 -6.67
CA PHE A 614 22.24 -11.72 -5.83
C PHE A 614 21.88 -10.27 -5.55
N GLY A 615 20.58 -9.98 -5.62
CA GLY A 615 20.06 -8.65 -5.38
C GLY A 615 20.46 -8.15 -4.00
N VAL A 616 20.57 -6.84 -3.84
CA VAL A 616 21.07 -6.28 -2.59
C VAL A 616 19.93 -5.73 -1.75
N PRO A 617 19.61 -6.37 -0.62
CA PRO A 617 18.58 -5.88 0.26
C PRO A 617 19.12 -4.74 1.14
N GLY A 618 18.26 -3.77 1.42
CA GLY A 618 18.51 -2.70 2.38
C GLY A 618 17.20 -2.24 3.00
N PHE A 619 17.27 -1.41 4.02
CA PHE A 619 16.07 -0.86 4.64
C PHE A 619 16.30 0.48 5.31
N TYR A 620 15.21 1.24 5.43
CA TYR A 620 15.10 2.42 6.28
C TYR A 620 14.33 2.07 7.53
N TYR A 621 14.85 2.51 8.68
CA TYR A 621 14.27 2.26 9.99
C TYR A 621 14.34 3.54 10.83
N GLY A 622 13.34 3.75 11.68
CA GLY A 622 13.30 4.88 12.61
C GLY A 622 14.23 4.66 13.78
N ALA A 623 15.52 4.97 13.63
CA ALA A 623 16.46 5.05 14.75
C ALA A 623 16.62 6.52 15.21
N GLU A 624 16.69 6.76 16.52
CA GLU A 624 17.26 8.02 17.00
C GLU A 624 18.71 8.15 16.50
N PRO A 625 19.17 9.35 16.11
CA PRO A 625 20.58 9.55 15.83
C PRO A 625 21.40 9.14 17.07
N PRO A 626 22.58 8.54 16.91
CA PRO A 626 23.44 8.21 18.04
C PRO A 626 23.65 9.46 18.91
N PRO A 627 23.81 9.29 20.25
CA PRO A 627 23.92 10.40 21.17
C PRO A 627 24.95 11.40 20.64
N ARG A 628 24.52 12.67 20.53
CA ARG A 628 25.34 13.76 19.98
C ARG A 628 26.74 13.67 20.56
N LEU A 629 27.73 13.40 19.71
CA LEU A 629 29.13 13.70 20.02
C LEU A 629 29.16 15.14 20.54
N ALA A 630 29.63 15.30 21.77
CA ALA A 630 29.97 16.61 22.31
C ALA A 630 30.78 17.34 21.24
N ARG A 631 30.34 18.55 20.87
CA ARG A 631 30.90 19.31 19.76
C ARG A 631 32.43 19.29 19.83
N ALA A 632 33.07 18.89 18.74
CA ALA A 632 34.52 18.99 18.54
C ALA A 632 35.06 20.45 18.53
N ASP A 633 34.23 21.44 18.86
CA ASP A 633 34.63 22.85 19.00
C ASP A 633 35.19 23.21 20.38
N GLU A 634 35.13 22.31 21.37
CA GLU A 634 35.87 22.51 22.61
C GLU A 634 37.28 21.91 22.49
N ARG A 635 38.17 22.65 21.82
CA ARG A 635 39.62 22.44 22.02
C ARG A 635 39.87 22.42 23.53
N PRO A 636 40.58 21.41 24.07
CA PRO A 636 40.90 21.42 25.49
C PRO A 636 41.67 22.70 25.78
N ARG A 637 41.12 23.56 26.64
CA ARG A 637 41.87 24.68 27.21
C ARG A 637 43.04 24.08 27.95
N VAL A 638 44.21 24.07 27.31
CA VAL A 638 45.49 23.85 27.95
C VAL A 638 45.56 24.89 29.08
N ARG A 639 45.45 24.44 30.33
CA ARG A 639 45.84 25.24 31.47
C ARG A 639 47.35 25.44 31.35
N LEU A 640 47.76 26.56 30.78
CA LEU A 640 49.11 27.07 30.94
C LEU A 640 49.34 27.24 32.45
N GLY A 641 50.14 26.34 33.01
CA GLY A 641 50.60 26.45 34.39
C GLY A 641 51.33 27.77 34.56
N ASN A 642 51.01 28.49 35.64
CA ASN A 642 51.75 29.65 36.10
C ASN A 642 53.23 29.28 36.28
N LYS A 643 54.08 29.70 35.34
CA LYS A 643 55.50 29.92 35.56
C LYS A 643 55.76 31.41 35.43
N SER A 644 55.62 32.12 36.54
CA SER A 644 56.23 33.43 36.74
C SER A 644 57.75 33.26 36.78
N ALA A 645 58.41 33.88 35.81
CA ALA A 645 59.87 33.94 35.64
C ALA A 645 60.55 34.79 36.74
N PRO A 646 61.87 34.65 36.94
CA PRO A 646 62.58 35.20 38.09
C PRO A 646 62.97 36.67 37.89
N GLY A 647 62.75 37.49 38.92
CA GLY A 647 63.27 38.86 38.99
C GLY A 647 64.75 38.87 39.38
N LYS A 648 65.59 39.43 38.50
CA LYS A 648 66.85 40.13 38.84
C LYS A 648 66.49 41.62 38.83
N GLY A 649 66.88 42.53 39.70
CA GLY A 649 67.78 42.58 40.85
C GLY A 649 68.11 44.07 41.06
N GLY A 650 68.13 44.56 42.31
CA GLY A 650 68.52 45.94 42.62
C GLY A 650 68.37 46.27 44.11
N ALA A 651 69.50 46.32 44.81
CA ALA A 651 69.68 46.75 46.21
C ALA A 651 69.74 48.32 46.28
N PRO A 652 69.84 48.98 47.45
CA PRO A 652 70.63 48.65 48.64
C PRO A 652 69.84 48.20 49.87
#